data_AF-A0A377L2P9-F1
#
_entry.id   AF-A0A377L2P9-F1
#
_cell.length_a   1.000
_cell.length_b   1.000
_cell.length_c   1.000
_cell.angle_alpha   90.00
_cell.angle_beta   90.00
_cell.angle_gamma   90.00
#
_symmetry.space_group_name_H-M   'P 1'
#
loop_
_entity.id
_entity.type
_entity.pdbx_description
1 polymer ?
#
loop_
_entity_poly.entity_id
_entity_poly.type
_entity_poly.pdbx_seq_one_letter_code
_entity_poly.pdbx_strand_id
1 'polypeptide(L)'
;MEQWNGFKGTKWKEGVDTRDFIQNNYTEYRGDDSFLEKPTEATEKLWAELQKLNDIQFERNGVYDMDTEIVSTITSHDAGYLDKDLEKVVGLQTDKPLKQAFMPFGGINMTNNALKSNGYTPNDELTHIFTDWRKTHNQGVFDAYTAEMRAARKNKIITGLPDAYGRGRIIGDYRRIALYGIDYLMEQKKKDHDMTGYHTMSEDVIRLREEITEQYRALAQMKEMAAKYGYDISKPAANAKEAVQWLYFGYLAAIKSQNGAAMSIGRVSAFLDIYIQRDLDNGVITEQEAQELIDHLVMKLRMVKFARTPEYNQLFSGFPIWATLSIAGMGLDGRSLVTKNDFRLLHTLTNMGPSPEPNLTVLYSEHLPEGFRTYASKIAIESSSIQFENDNLLREQWGSDDCAIACCVSATVVGKDMQFFGARANLAKALLYAINGGVDEVTGAQVGPEYRPISSETLDFEEVKHNFMNVMDWLAELYVNTLNIIHYMHDKYSYEAAQLALMDSELKRTFATGIAGISHAADSLAAIKYAKVKPIRNEKGIAVDFEVEGDFPKYGNDDDNADKLAEWILEYFMTQIKRHKTYRNSTPTTSLLTITSNVVYGKNTGNTPDGREAGKPLAPGANPSYNAEQNGLLASLNSTAKINYAYARDGISNTQTINPTGLGKDEDTRIGNLRNVLDGYFSKGAYHLNVNVFSNDLLRDAMENPMKYPNLTIRVSGYAVKFRDLTREQQLDVLMRTSHDRM
;
A
#
# COMPACT_ATOMS: atom_id res chain seq x y z
N MET A 1 33.10 13.88 13.42
CA MET A 1 32.62 14.39 12.12
C MET A 1 31.69 15.56 12.42
N GLU A 2 31.86 16.70 11.76
CA GLU A 2 31.17 17.97 12.09
C GLU A 2 29.64 17.87 11.98
N GLN A 3 29.17 17.13 10.98
CA GLN A 3 27.75 16.89 10.67
C GLN A 3 26.98 16.24 11.84
N TRP A 4 27.68 15.52 12.72
CA TRP A 4 27.11 14.79 13.86
C TRP A 4 27.31 15.51 15.19
N ASN A 5 27.79 16.76 15.18
CA ASN A 5 27.98 17.54 16.39
C ASN A 5 26.65 17.67 17.17
N GLY A 6 26.70 17.36 18.47
CA GLY A 6 25.53 17.38 19.36
C GLY A 6 24.75 16.07 19.43
N PHE A 7 24.93 15.13 18.49
CA PHE A 7 24.20 13.85 18.52
C PHE A 7 24.83 12.80 19.45
N LYS A 8 23.97 12.18 20.26
CA LYS A 8 24.24 11.15 21.27
C LYS A 8 24.25 9.75 20.66
N GLY A 9 24.80 8.78 21.41
CA GLY A 9 24.95 7.39 20.99
C GLY A 9 26.29 7.09 20.31
N THR A 10 26.66 5.80 20.29
CA THR A 10 27.93 5.30 19.73
C THR A 10 27.74 4.21 18.68
N LYS A 11 26.78 3.29 18.84
CA LYS A 11 26.61 2.15 17.92
C LYS A 11 26.33 2.60 16.49
N TRP A 12 25.41 3.54 16.31
CA TRP A 12 25.13 4.10 14.99
C TRP A 12 26.31 4.85 14.35
N LYS A 13 27.35 5.21 15.10
CA LYS A 13 28.58 5.84 14.57
C LYS A 13 29.60 4.80 14.10
N GLU A 14 29.50 3.58 14.60
CA GLU A 14 30.42 2.46 14.31
C GLU A 14 29.87 1.53 13.21
N GLY A 15 28.55 1.59 12.93
CA GLY A 15 27.87 0.80 11.90
C GLY A 15 26.60 1.49 11.39
N VAL A 16 25.92 0.89 10.41
CA VAL A 16 24.66 1.43 9.88
C VAL A 16 23.50 1.03 10.79
N ASP A 17 23.04 1.95 11.65
CA ASP A 17 21.94 1.73 12.59
C ASP A 17 21.13 3.02 12.80
N THR A 18 20.21 3.29 11.88
CA THR A 18 19.29 4.43 11.94
C THR A 18 18.34 4.37 13.13
N ARG A 19 17.96 3.17 13.57
CA ARG A 19 17.09 2.95 14.74
C ARG A 19 17.79 3.35 16.04
N ASP A 20 19.05 2.95 16.22
CA ASP A 20 19.87 3.39 17.37
C ASP A 20 20.09 4.91 17.35
N PHE A 21 20.33 5.51 16.18
CA PHE A 21 20.40 6.97 16.05
C PHE A 21 19.12 7.65 16.53
N ILE A 22 17.96 7.18 16.07
CA ILE A 22 16.66 7.74 16.47
C ILE A 22 16.51 7.66 17.99
N GLN A 23 16.62 6.46 18.56
CA GLN A 23 16.39 6.20 19.99
C GLN A 23 17.22 7.08 20.93
N ASN A 24 18.47 7.40 20.53
CA ASN A 24 19.38 8.22 21.31
C ASN A 24 19.15 9.73 21.18
N ASN A 25 18.46 10.19 20.13
CA ASN A 25 18.47 11.61 19.74
C ASN A 25 17.10 12.26 19.58
N TYR A 26 16.02 11.51 19.38
CA TYR A 26 14.70 12.10 19.20
C TYR A 26 14.18 12.73 20.50
N THR A 27 13.36 13.76 20.36
CA THR A 27 12.68 14.42 21.49
C THR A 27 11.20 14.06 21.46
N GLU A 28 10.76 13.29 22.47
CA GLU A 28 9.33 12.98 22.63
C GLU A 28 8.54 14.27 22.84
N TYR A 29 7.52 14.50 22.00
CA TYR A 29 6.62 15.64 22.11
C TYR A 29 5.27 15.20 22.68
N ARG A 30 4.88 15.81 23.81
CA ARG A 30 3.63 15.51 24.53
C ARG A 30 2.61 16.66 24.52
N GLY A 31 2.92 17.75 23.81
CA GLY A 31 2.04 18.90 23.66
C GLY A 31 0.91 18.67 22.66
N ASP A 32 0.34 19.79 22.18
CA ASP A 32 -0.77 19.85 21.23
C ASP A 32 -0.36 20.53 19.92
N ASP A 33 -1.33 20.89 19.08
CA ASP A 33 -1.15 21.50 17.77
C ASP A 33 -0.93 23.02 17.79
N SER A 34 -0.81 23.65 18.98
CA SER A 34 -0.72 25.11 19.12
C SER A 34 0.55 25.75 18.55
N PHE A 35 1.60 24.97 18.29
CA PHE A 35 2.87 25.46 17.76
C PHE A 35 2.92 25.50 16.21
N LEU A 36 1.91 24.94 15.53
CA LEU A 36 1.92 24.81 14.08
C LEU A 36 1.83 26.17 13.38
N GLU A 37 2.55 26.29 12.28
CA GLU A 37 2.67 27.52 11.51
C GLU A 37 1.98 27.42 10.15
N LYS A 38 1.49 28.58 9.68
CA LYS A 38 0.85 28.74 8.36
C LYS A 38 1.85 28.53 7.21
N PRO A 39 1.38 28.19 6.00
CA PRO A 39 2.28 28.03 4.85
C PRO A 39 2.98 29.34 4.53
N THR A 40 4.18 29.26 3.96
CA THR A 40 4.87 30.43 3.42
C THR A 40 4.28 30.84 2.07
N GLU A 41 4.54 32.07 1.63
CA GLU A 41 4.14 32.51 0.27
C GLU A 41 4.73 31.62 -0.83
N ALA A 42 5.92 31.05 -0.62
CA ALA A 42 6.55 30.14 -1.57
C ALA A 42 5.75 28.83 -1.68
N THR A 43 5.38 28.23 -0.54
CA THR A 43 4.49 27.05 -0.50
C THR A 43 3.17 27.34 -1.19
N GLU A 44 2.54 28.48 -0.91
CA GLU A 44 1.25 28.86 -1.54
C GLU A 44 1.37 28.99 -3.06
N LYS A 45 2.42 29.66 -3.57
CA LYS A 45 2.65 29.83 -5.01
C LYS A 45 2.92 28.51 -5.71
N LEU A 46 3.83 27.69 -5.17
CA LEU A 46 4.16 26.37 -5.69
C LEU A 46 2.94 25.44 -5.69
N TRP A 47 2.17 25.44 -4.59
CA TRP A 47 0.97 24.63 -4.50
C TRP A 47 -0.10 25.08 -5.51
N ALA A 48 -0.32 26.38 -5.67
CA ALA A 48 -1.25 26.91 -6.66
C ALA A 48 -0.85 26.55 -8.10
N GLU A 49 0.45 26.54 -8.41
CA GLU A 49 0.95 26.08 -9.71
C GLU A 49 0.69 24.58 -9.90
N LEU A 50 1.03 23.76 -8.92
CA LEU A 50 0.80 22.33 -8.97
C LEU A 50 -0.70 21.98 -9.11
N GLN A 51 -1.59 22.73 -8.48
CA GLN A 51 -3.04 22.56 -8.63
C GLN A 51 -3.49 22.79 -10.07
N LYS A 52 -2.98 23.82 -10.76
CA LYS A 52 -3.26 24.03 -12.20
C LYS A 52 -2.79 22.86 -13.05
N LEU A 53 -1.61 22.30 -12.76
CA LEU A 53 -1.11 21.12 -13.46
C LEU A 53 -1.97 19.88 -13.20
N ASN A 54 -2.47 19.71 -11.98
CA ASN A 54 -3.39 18.63 -11.61
C ASN A 54 -4.75 18.77 -12.32
N ASP A 55 -5.24 19.98 -12.55
CA ASP A 55 -6.48 20.20 -13.30
C ASP A 55 -6.30 19.84 -14.78
N ILE A 56 -5.16 20.22 -15.39
CA ILE A 56 -4.81 19.78 -16.76
C ILE A 56 -4.68 18.25 -16.81
N GLN A 57 -4.04 17.65 -15.80
CA GLN A 57 -3.93 16.19 -15.70
C GLN A 57 -5.31 15.52 -15.63
N PHE A 58 -6.21 16.07 -14.84
CA PHE A 58 -7.59 15.57 -14.71
C PHE A 58 -8.35 15.67 -16.05
N GLU A 59 -8.28 16.81 -16.74
CA GLU A 59 -8.87 17.01 -18.07
C GLU A 59 -8.34 16.05 -19.14
N ARG A 60 -7.11 15.53 -18.94
CA ARG A 60 -6.43 14.57 -19.81
C ARG A 60 -6.48 13.14 -19.27
N ASN A 61 -7.53 12.78 -18.53
CA ASN A 61 -7.75 11.42 -17.99
C ASN A 61 -6.58 10.89 -17.14
N GLY A 62 -5.95 11.75 -16.34
CA GLY A 62 -4.90 11.39 -15.39
C GLY A 62 -3.48 11.44 -15.93
N VAL A 63 -3.27 11.90 -17.17
CA VAL A 63 -1.93 12.03 -17.77
C VAL A 63 -1.63 13.48 -18.14
N TYR A 64 -0.58 14.05 -17.54
CA TYR A 64 -0.09 15.37 -17.91
C TYR A 64 0.80 15.33 -19.16
N ASP A 65 1.87 14.53 -19.11
CA ASP A 65 2.88 14.31 -20.15
C ASP A 65 3.54 12.93 -19.96
N MET A 66 4.16 12.35 -21.00
CA MET A 66 4.84 11.05 -20.96
C MET A 66 6.14 11.05 -21.78
N ASP A 67 7.17 10.36 -21.31
CA ASP A 67 8.37 10.07 -22.10
C ASP A 67 8.10 8.99 -23.16
N THR A 68 8.57 9.21 -24.39
CA THR A 68 8.58 8.20 -25.47
C THR A 68 9.98 7.77 -25.89
N GLU A 69 11.00 8.57 -25.56
CA GLU A 69 12.37 8.43 -26.09
C GLU A 69 13.42 8.07 -25.03
N ILE A 70 13.15 8.29 -23.75
CA ILE A 70 14.15 8.16 -22.67
C ILE A 70 13.77 7.00 -21.75
N VAL A 71 14.57 5.94 -21.77
CA VAL A 71 14.48 4.85 -20.78
C VAL A 71 14.89 5.37 -19.41
N SER A 72 13.93 5.39 -18.47
CA SER A 72 14.19 5.89 -17.12
C SER A 72 15.21 5.02 -16.38
N THR A 73 16.21 5.68 -15.82
CA THR A 73 17.19 5.14 -14.87
C THR A 73 17.43 6.20 -13.78
N ILE A 74 18.31 5.93 -12.82
CA ILE A 74 18.63 6.90 -11.76
C ILE A 74 19.18 8.21 -12.36
N THR A 75 19.92 8.16 -13.47
CA THR A 75 20.66 9.30 -14.03
C THR A 75 20.20 9.74 -15.42
N SER A 76 19.17 9.11 -16.00
CA SER A 76 18.72 9.34 -17.39
C SER A 76 18.24 10.75 -17.66
N HIS A 77 17.57 11.38 -16.70
CA HIS A 77 16.95 12.69 -16.86
C HIS A 77 17.78 13.80 -16.22
N ASP A 78 17.70 14.99 -16.80
CA ASP A 78 18.22 16.21 -16.18
C ASP A 78 17.32 16.73 -15.06
N ALA A 79 17.80 17.74 -14.33
CA ALA A 79 17.09 18.31 -13.21
C ALA A 79 15.84 19.08 -13.65
N GLY A 80 14.66 18.59 -13.25
CA GLY A 80 13.38 19.30 -13.37
C GLY A 80 12.99 20.03 -12.08
N TYR A 81 12.24 21.12 -12.24
CA TYR A 81 11.76 22.01 -11.16
C TYR A 81 10.30 22.41 -11.42
N LEU A 82 9.58 22.78 -10.35
CA LEU A 82 8.33 23.53 -10.48
C LEU A 82 8.66 25.02 -10.59
N ASP A 83 9.38 25.53 -9.58
CA ASP A 83 10.04 26.84 -9.60
C ASP A 83 11.31 26.74 -8.75
N LYS A 84 12.46 26.79 -9.44
CA LYS A 84 13.77 26.55 -8.83
C LYS A 84 14.11 27.54 -7.71
N ASP A 85 13.61 28.77 -7.78
CA ASP A 85 13.98 29.83 -6.83
C ASP A 85 13.14 29.76 -5.55
N LEU A 86 11.96 29.13 -5.62
CA LEU A 86 11.04 28.98 -4.49
C LEU A 86 11.23 27.66 -3.73
N GLU A 87 11.66 26.61 -4.41
CA GLU A 87 11.75 25.26 -3.84
C GLU A 87 12.84 25.14 -2.75
N LYS A 88 12.44 24.73 -1.54
CA LYS A 88 13.40 24.34 -0.48
C LYS A 88 13.86 22.89 -0.58
N VAL A 89 13.03 22.03 -1.16
CA VAL A 89 13.30 20.61 -1.44
C VAL A 89 13.07 20.39 -2.93
N VAL A 90 14.07 19.91 -3.65
CA VAL A 90 14.08 19.74 -5.11
C VAL A 90 14.19 18.27 -5.51
N GLY A 91 13.84 17.99 -6.77
CA GLY A 91 13.91 16.66 -7.36
C GLY A 91 12.60 16.23 -7.99
N LEU A 92 12.63 15.78 -9.24
CA LEU A 92 11.49 15.26 -9.98
C LEU A 92 11.89 13.99 -10.72
N GLN A 93 10.93 13.08 -10.96
CA GLN A 93 11.21 11.82 -11.67
C GLN A 93 11.76 12.05 -13.07
N THR A 94 11.29 13.09 -13.75
CA THR A 94 11.72 13.50 -15.09
C THR A 94 12.16 14.97 -15.08
N ASP A 95 12.34 15.56 -16.26
CA ASP A 95 12.69 16.96 -16.48
C ASP A 95 11.54 17.94 -16.21
N LYS A 96 10.30 17.45 -15.99
CA LYS A 96 9.10 18.28 -15.81
C LYS A 96 8.19 17.76 -14.68
N PRO A 97 7.42 18.65 -14.02
CA PRO A 97 6.42 18.22 -13.03
C PRO A 97 5.36 17.32 -13.67
N LEU A 98 4.96 16.27 -12.96
CA LEU A 98 3.91 15.30 -13.32
C LEU A 98 4.13 14.47 -14.60
N LYS A 99 5.22 14.70 -15.35
CA LYS A 99 5.56 13.92 -16.55
C LYS A 99 5.98 12.50 -16.17
N GLN A 100 5.34 11.51 -16.80
CA GLN A 100 5.51 10.09 -16.50
C GLN A 100 6.67 9.49 -17.32
N ALA A 101 7.58 8.80 -16.64
CA ALA A 101 8.77 8.23 -17.30
C ALA A 101 8.47 6.92 -18.05
N PHE A 102 9.27 6.63 -19.09
CA PHE A 102 9.23 5.36 -19.82
C PHE A 102 10.07 4.30 -19.08
N MET A 103 9.40 3.30 -18.50
CA MET A 103 10.03 2.26 -17.65
C MET A 103 9.79 0.84 -18.19
N PRO A 104 10.62 0.34 -19.13
CA PRO A 104 10.35 -0.88 -19.88
C PRO A 104 10.86 -2.19 -19.24
N PHE A 105 11.73 -2.15 -18.22
CA PHE A 105 12.32 -3.36 -17.60
C PHE A 105 11.25 -4.32 -17.02
N GLY A 106 10.15 -3.77 -16.52
CA GLY A 106 8.98 -4.52 -16.07
C GLY A 106 8.20 -5.21 -17.20
N GLY A 107 8.24 -4.65 -18.41
CA GLY A 107 7.63 -5.22 -19.61
C GLY A 107 7.25 -4.20 -20.68
N ILE A 108 7.84 -4.36 -21.88
CA ILE A 108 7.68 -3.43 -23.00
C ILE A 108 6.24 -3.34 -23.53
N ASN A 109 5.50 -4.46 -23.52
CA ASN A 109 4.12 -4.48 -23.98
C ASN A 109 3.21 -3.56 -23.16
N MET A 110 3.37 -3.54 -21.83
CA MET A 110 2.57 -2.67 -20.97
C MET A 110 2.99 -1.21 -21.12
N THR A 111 4.29 -0.94 -21.25
CA THR A 111 4.77 0.43 -21.46
C THR A 111 4.25 0.99 -22.79
N ASN A 112 4.31 0.20 -23.87
CA ASN A 112 3.77 0.58 -25.17
C ASN A 112 2.25 0.72 -25.16
N ASN A 113 1.53 -0.15 -24.45
CA ASN A 113 0.08 -0.03 -24.29
C ASN A 113 -0.29 1.25 -23.54
N ALA A 114 0.41 1.56 -22.43
CA ALA A 114 0.20 2.79 -21.68
C ALA A 114 0.43 4.05 -22.53
N LEU A 115 1.45 4.07 -23.39
CA LEU A 115 1.66 5.16 -24.34
C LEU A 115 0.50 5.27 -25.34
N LYS A 116 0.18 4.17 -26.04
CA LYS A 116 -0.86 4.16 -27.08
C LYS A 116 -2.24 4.54 -26.53
N SER A 117 -2.60 4.04 -25.34
CA SER A 117 -3.89 4.34 -24.70
C SER A 117 -4.05 5.81 -24.32
N ASN A 118 -2.93 6.55 -24.20
CA ASN A 118 -2.90 7.97 -23.89
C ASN A 118 -2.52 8.85 -25.09
N GLY A 119 -2.54 8.30 -26.31
CA GLY A 119 -2.32 9.06 -27.55
C GLY A 119 -0.86 9.28 -27.95
N TYR A 120 0.08 8.59 -27.29
CA TYR A 120 1.51 8.66 -27.63
C TYR A 120 1.91 7.52 -28.57
N THR A 121 2.91 7.76 -29.42
CA THR A 121 3.49 6.74 -30.30
C THR A 121 4.71 6.12 -29.62
N PRO A 122 4.75 4.81 -29.40
CA PRO A 122 5.95 4.15 -28.90
C PRO A 122 7.12 4.26 -29.87
N ASN A 123 8.33 4.37 -29.32
CA ASN A 123 9.55 4.32 -30.12
C ASN A 123 9.85 2.87 -30.54
N ASP A 124 10.03 2.65 -31.85
CA ASP A 124 10.27 1.33 -32.45
C ASP A 124 11.62 0.73 -32.04
N GLU A 125 12.67 1.55 -31.93
CA GLU A 125 14.00 1.13 -31.50
C GLU A 125 13.99 0.69 -30.03
N LEU A 126 13.38 1.46 -29.14
CA LEU A 126 13.21 1.06 -27.74
C LEU A 126 12.36 -0.22 -27.63
N THR A 127 11.32 -0.34 -28.46
CA THR A 127 10.51 -1.57 -28.52
C THR A 127 11.37 -2.77 -28.94
N HIS A 128 12.21 -2.62 -29.97
CA HIS A 128 13.13 -3.66 -30.41
C HIS A 128 14.12 -4.05 -29.30
N ILE A 129 14.74 -3.08 -28.62
CA ILE A 129 15.69 -3.33 -27.52
C ILE A 129 15.06 -4.20 -26.43
N PHE A 130 13.85 -3.86 -25.97
CA PHE A 130 13.19 -4.59 -24.86
C PHE A 130 12.35 -5.79 -25.28
N THR A 131 12.38 -6.13 -26.58
CA THR A 131 11.81 -7.38 -27.11
C THR A 131 12.93 -8.38 -27.42
N ASP A 132 13.99 -7.93 -28.09
CA ASP A 132 14.96 -8.82 -28.72
C ASP A 132 16.30 -8.89 -27.96
N TRP A 133 16.72 -7.81 -27.29
CA TRP A 133 18.03 -7.75 -26.61
C TRP A 133 17.92 -7.85 -25.09
N ARG A 134 17.01 -7.07 -24.50
CA ARG A 134 16.77 -7.06 -23.05
C ARG A 134 15.41 -7.63 -22.75
N LYS A 135 15.37 -8.95 -22.50
CA LYS A 135 14.18 -9.62 -21.98
C LYS A 135 13.65 -8.92 -20.72
N THR A 136 12.34 -8.80 -20.60
CA THR A 136 11.68 -8.09 -19.48
C THR A 136 11.14 -9.07 -18.44
N HIS A 137 10.82 -8.54 -17.25
CA HIS A 137 10.14 -9.30 -16.19
C HIS A 137 8.88 -9.99 -16.71
N ASN A 138 7.97 -9.23 -17.33
CA ASN A 138 6.73 -9.76 -17.90
C ASN A 138 6.96 -10.94 -18.86
N GLN A 139 7.86 -10.78 -19.84
CA GLN A 139 8.13 -11.86 -20.79
C GLN A 139 8.73 -13.09 -20.08
N GLY A 140 9.60 -12.88 -19.09
CA GLY A 140 10.13 -13.96 -18.25
C GLY A 140 9.04 -14.74 -17.52
N VAL A 141 8.08 -14.05 -16.92
CA VAL A 141 6.95 -14.67 -16.21
C VAL A 141 6.09 -15.49 -17.17
N PHE A 142 5.67 -14.90 -18.28
CA PHE A 142 4.78 -15.58 -19.20
C PHE A 142 5.47 -16.76 -19.90
N ASP A 143 6.78 -16.73 -20.14
CA ASP A 143 7.48 -17.91 -20.67
C ASP A 143 7.49 -19.10 -19.70
N ALA A 144 7.37 -18.86 -18.39
CA ALA A 144 7.38 -19.90 -17.35
C ALA A 144 5.98 -20.31 -16.86
N TYR A 145 4.94 -19.51 -17.10
CA TYR A 145 3.57 -19.83 -16.69
C TYR A 145 3.00 -21.10 -17.36
N THR A 146 2.37 -21.95 -16.56
CA THR A 146 1.62 -23.12 -17.04
C THR A 146 0.28 -22.72 -17.65
N ALA A 147 -0.35 -23.65 -18.37
CA ALA A 147 -1.70 -23.46 -18.90
C ALA A 147 -2.73 -23.23 -17.78
N GLU A 148 -2.59 -23.91 -16.65
CA GLU A 148 -3.45 -23.76 -15.47
C GLU A 148 -3.36 -22.36 -14.86
N MET A 149 -2.14 -21.82 -14.67
CA MET A 149 -1.95 -20.45 -14.17
C MET A 149 -2.62 -19.42 -15.08
N ARG A 150 -2.50 -19.62 -16.39
CA ARG A 150 -3.15 -18.76 -17.40
C ARG A 150 -4.68 -18.88 -17.36
N ALA A 151 -5.21 -20.09 -17.15
CA ALA A 151 -6.64 -20.32 -17.00
C ALA A 151 -7.20 -19.64 -15.74
N ALA A 152 -6.51 -19.75 -14.60
CA ALA A 152 -6.90 -19.08 -13.36
C ALA A 152 -6.89 -17.54 -13.50
N ARG A 153 -5.88 -16.99 -14.18
CA ARG A 153 -5.79 -15.56 -14.51
C ARG A 153 -6.88 -15.08 -15.46
N LYS A 154 -7.23 -15.89 -16.46
CA LYS A 154 -8.30 -15.58 -17.42
C LYS A 154 -9.66 -15.53 -16.71
N ASN A 155 -9.94 -16.51 -15.85
CA ASN A 155 -11.23 -16.68 -15.17
C ASN A 155 -11.33 -15.97 -13.81
N LYS A 156 -10.33 -15.14 -13.46
CA LYS A 156 -10.38 -14.23 -12.30
C LYS A 156 -10.60 -14.95 -10.97
N ILE A 157 -10.04 -16.14 -10.80
CA ILE A 157 -9.88 -16.76 -9.48
C ILE A 157 -8.56 -16.34 -8.82
N ILE A 158 -7.52 -16.11 -9.63
CA ILE A 158 -6.25 -15.47 -9.25
C ILE A 158 -5.85 -14.53 -10.40
N THR A 159 -6.02 -13.20 -10.25
CA THR A 159 -5.69 -12.21 -11.30
C THR A 159 -5.09 -10.94 -10.71
N GLY A 160 -4.43 -10.15 -11.57
CA GLY A 160 -3.86 -8.87 -11.15
C GLY A 160 -2.59 -9.02 -10.32
N LEU A 161 -1.94 -10.18 -10.37
CA LEU A 161 -0.62 -10.44 -9.77
C LEU A 161 0.44 -9.54 -10.44
N PRO A 162 1.62 -9.34 -9.82
CA PRO A 162 2.67 -8.48 -10.37
C PRO A 162 3.43 -9.13 -11.53
N ASP A 163 2.70 -9.65 -12.52
CA ASP A 163 3.21 -10.20 -13.78
C ASP A 163 3.33 -9.15 -14.89
N ALA A 164 2.74 -7.96 -14.70
CA ALA A 164 2.63 -6.92 -15.71
C ALA A 164 2.99 -5.51 -15.21
N TYR A 165 3.53 -5.40 -14.00
CA TYR A 165 3.96 -4.14 -13.36
C TYR A 165 5.01 -4.47 -12.28
N GLY A 166 5.81 -3.48 -11.86
CA GLY A 166 6.81 -3.68 -10.81
C GLY A 166 6.17 -4.12 -9.48
N ARG A 167 6.79 -5.06 -8.76
CA ARG A 167 6.18 -5.65 -7.55
C ARG A 167 5.95 -4.66 -6.41
N GLY A 168 6.83 -3.66 -6.25
CA GLY A 168 6.77 -2.74 -5.10
C GLY A 168 6.99 -3.47 -3.78
N ARG A 169 6.37 -3.00 -2.69
CA ARG A 169 6.49 -3.62 -1.33
C ARG A 169 7.94 -3.68 -0.81
N ILE A 170 8.75 -2.70 -1.20
CA ILE A 170 10.11 -2.51 -0.73
C ILE A 170 10.24 -1.07 -0.25
N ILE A 171 10.85 -0.88 0.91
CA ILE A 171 11.16 0.43 1.47
C ILE A 171 12.65 0.47 1.74
N GLY A 172 13.40 1.16 0.88
CA GLY A 172 14.79 1.49 1.19
C GLY A 172 14.83 2.38 2.43
N ASP A 173 15.82 2.22 3.31
CA ASP A 173 15.98 3.14 4.43
C ASP A 173 16.63 4.44 3.94
N TYR A 174 15.82 5.31 3.34
CA TYR A 174 16.28 6.57 2.74
C TYR A 174 16.94 7.51 3.76
N ARG A 175 16.66 7.34 5.06
CA ARG A 175 17.29 8.07 6.16
C ARG A 175 18.79 7.82 6.22
N ARG A 176 19.26 6.65 5.75
CA ARG A 176 20.68 6.29 5.72
C ARG A 176 21.52 7.30 4.94
N ILE A 177 20.99 7.87 3.84
CA ILE A 177 21.74 8.86 3.05
C ILE A 177 21.96 10.13 3.86
N ALA A 178 20.93 10.63 4.53
CA ALA A 178 21.04 11.80 5.39
C ALA A 178 21.99 11.55 6.57
N LEU A 179 21.92 10.37 7.21
CA LEU A 179 22.73 10.06 8.39
C LEU A 179 24.21 9.80 8.06
N TYR A 180 24.50 9.13 6.94
CA TYR A 180 25.83 8.59 6.64
C TYR A 180 26.52 9.18 5.42
N GLY A 181 25.76 9.76 4.48
CA GLY A 181 26.27 10.09 3.14
C GLY A 181 26.53 8.86 2.30
N ILE A 182 26.63 9.06 0.98
CA ILE A 182 26.79 7.94 0.04
C ILE A 182 28.14 7.23 0.18
N ASP A 183 29.23 7.96 0.44
CA ASP A 183 30.58 7.35 0.43
C ASP A 183 30.72 6.29 1.54
N TYR A 184 30.18 6.57 2.72
CA TYR A 184 30.15 5.59 3.81
C TYR A 184 29.30 4.38 3.45
N LEU A 185 28.11 4.58 2.88
CA LEU A 185 27.22 3.47 2.49
C LEU A 185 27.85 2.58 1.40
N MET A 186 28.55 3.19 0.44
CA MET A 186 29.32 2.45 -0.56
C MET A 186 30.45 1.63 0.08
N GLU A 187 31.16 2.18 1.07
CA GLU A 187 32.18 1.44 1.83
C GLU A 187 31.58 0.23 2.55
N GLN A 188 30.40 0.38 3.17
CA GLN A 188 29.71 -0.72 3.85
C GLN A 188 29.24 -1.79 2.85
N LYS A 189 28.68 -1.43 1.70
CA LYS A 189 28.33 -2.40 0.66
C LYS A 189 29.53 -3.13 0.08
N LYS A 190 30.67 -2.46 -0.04
CA LYS A 190 31.93 -3.11 -0.42
C LYS A 190 32.35 -4.14 0.64
N LYS A 191 32.27 -3.80 1.94
CA LYS A 191 32.54 -4.75 3.03
C LYS A 191 31.60 -5.95 2.96
N ASP A 192 30.30 -5.74 2.77
CA ASP A 192 29.32 -6.83 2.62
C ASP A 192 29.68 -7.75 1.44
N HIS A 193 30.06 -7.17 0.29
CA HIS A 193 30.50 -7.93 -0.87
C HIS A 193 31.77 -8.75 -0.58
N ASP A 194 32.76 -8.15 0.08
CA ASP A 194 34.01 -8.83 0.44
C ASP A 194 33.76 -9.95 1.46
N MET A 195 32.72 -9.81 2.30
CA MET A 195 32.32 -10.82 3.27
C MET A 195 31.41 -11.93 2.71
N THR A 196 30.76 -11.69 1.57
CA THR A 196 29.85 -12.65 0.94
C THR A 196 30.64 -13.63 0.07
N GLY A 197 30.94 -14.83 0.55
CA GLY A 197 31.63 -15.85 -0.26
C GLY A 197 32.76 -16.62 0.40
N TYR A 198 32.91 -16.55 1.74
CA TYR A 198 33.89 -17.36 2.47
C TYR A 198 33.58 -18.88 2.49
N HIS A 199 32.42 -19.29 1.96
CA HIS A 199 31.99 -20.68 1.87
C HIS A 199 31.89 -21.14 0.40
N THR A 200 31.07 -22.14 0.12
CA THR A 200 30.78 -22.61 -1.23
C THR A 200 30.08 -21.52 -2.05
N MET A 201 30.57 -21.27 -3.26
CA MET A 201 29.90 -20.40 -4.25
C MET A 201 28.67 -21.09 -4.84
N SER A 202 27.61 -21.21 -4.04
CA SER A 202 26.29 -21.65 -4.50
C SER A 202 25.61 -20.58 -5.35
N GLU A 203 24.52 -20.94 -6.04
CA GLU A 203 23.71 -19.99 -6.81
C GLU A 203 23.26 -18.78 -5.96
N ASP A 204 22.83 -19.02 -4.72
CA ASP A 204 22.38 -17.97 -3.82
C ASP A 204 23.52 -17.01 -3.41
N VAL A 205 24.75 -17.53 -3.23
CA VAL A 205 25.93 -16.71 -2.91
C VAL A 205 26.36 -15.89 -4.12
N ILE A 206 26.42 -16.49 -5.31
CA ILE A 206 26.77 -15.79 -6.55
C ILE A 206 25.76 -14.68 -6.83
N ARG A 207 24.46 -14.99 -6.72
CA ARG A 207 23.38 -14.02 -6.88
C ARG A 207 23.50 -12.87 -5.88
N LEU A 208 23.73 -13.15 -4.60
CA LEU A 208 23.86 -12.09 -3.59
C LEU A 208 25.07 -11.17 -3.86
N ARG A 209 26.21 -11.71 -4.32
CA ARG A 209 27.38 -10.89 -4.69
C ARG A 209 27.08 -9.96 -5.88
N GLU A 210 26.38 -10.46 -6.89
CA GLU A 210 25.93 -9.65 -8.03
C GLU A 210 24.95 -8.55 -7.56
N GLU A 211 23.96 -8.92 -6.74
CA GLU A 211 23.00 -7.99 -6.13
C GLU A 211 23.70 -6.87 -5.35
N ILE A 212 24.69 -7.19 -4.50
CA ILE A 212 25.46 -6.18 -3.74
C ILE A 212 26.28 -5.27 -4.69
N THR A 213 26.78 -5.82 -5.80
CA THR A 213 27.50 -5.03 -6.80
C THR A 213 26.56 -4.03 -7.50
N GLU A 214 25.35 -4.45 -7.86
CA GLU A 214 24.31 -3.56 -8.41
C GLU A 214 23.91 -2.48 -7.40
N GLN A 215 23.78 -2.85 -6.12
CA GLN A 215 23.51 -1.89 -5.04
C GLN A 215 24.62 -0.83 -4.90
N TYR A 216 25.89 -1.26 -4.95
CA TYR A 216 27.04 -0.36 -4.91
C TYR A 216 27.03 0.64 -6.09
N ARG A 217 26.71 0.15 -7.31
CA ARG A 217 26.57 1.00 -8.50
C ARG A 217 25.41 1.98 -8.36
N ALA A 218 24.26 1.53 -7.84
CA ALA A 218 23.10 2.39 -7.62
C ALA A 218 23.40 3.53 -6.65
N LEU A 219 24.17 3.29 -5.58
CA LEU A 219 24.63 4.34 -4.66
C LEU A 219 25.49 5.39 -5.39
N ALA A 220 26.42 4.96 -6.25
CA ALA A 220 27.22 5.90 -7.04
C ALA A 220 26.34 6.76 -7.97
N GLN A 221 25.36 6.14 -8.62
CA GLN A 221 24.39 6.82 -9.49
C GLN A 221 23.52 7.83 -8.71
N MET A 222 23.21 7.58 -7.42
CA MET A 222 22.51 8.56 -6.58
C MET A 222 23.32 9.85 -6.41
N LYS A 223 24.66 9.78 -6.31
CA LYS A 223 25.51 10.98 -6.28
C LYS A 223 25.45 11.74 -7.60
N GLU A 224 25.54 11.04 -8.72
CA GLU A 224 25.43 11.65 -10.06
C GLU A 224 24.07 12.34 -10.25
N MET A 225 22.99 11.69 -9.82
CA MET A 225 21.64 12.26 -9.86
C MET A 225 21.54 13.52 -8.99
N ALA A 226 22.01 13.48 -7.73
CA ALA A 226 21.97 14.64 -6.85
C ALA A 226 22.84 15.80 -7.35
N ALA A 227 23.98 15.50 -8.00
CA ALA A 227 24.86 16.50 -8.58
C ALA A 227 24.20 17.29 -9.73
N LYS A 228 23.28 16.68 -10.50
CA LYS A 228 22.46 17.40 -11.49
C LYS A 228 21.60 18.50 -10.86
N TYR A 229 21.24 18.34 -9.59
CA TYR A 229 20.50 19.33 -8.80
C TYR A 229 21.42 20.31 -8.02
N GLY A 230 22.74 20.19 -8.17
CA GLY A 230 23.72 21.03 -7.48
C GLY A 230 24.06 20.59 -6.05
N TYR A 231 23.75 19.35 -5.68
CA TYR A 231 24.02 18.80 -4.34
C TYR A 231 25.13 17.75 -4.36
N ASP A 232 26.05 17.84 -3.39
CA ASP A 232 27.02 16.79 -3.08
C ASP A 232 26.56 16.00 -1.84
N ILE A 233 26.03 14.81 -2.08
CA ILE A 233 25.53 13.90 -1.03
C ILE A 233 26.56 12.83 -0.63
N SER A 234 27.84 13.02 -0.98
CA SER A 234 28.91 12.09 -0.58
C SER A 234 29.04 11.97 0.94
N LYS A 235 28.82 13.07 1.67
CA LYS A 235 28.91 13.18 3.13
C LYS A 235 27.51 13.22 3.78
N PRO A 236 27.41 12.93 5.10
CA PRO A 236 26.18 13.11 5.85
C PRO A 236 25.59 14.51 5.72
N ALA A 237 24.28 14.63 5.93
CA ALA A 237 23.60 15.90 6.03
C ALA A 237 24.07 16.69 7.26
N ALA A 238 24.35 17.97 7.07
CA ALA A 238 24.84 18.89 8.08
C ALA A 238 23.72 19.63 8.82
N ASN A 239 22.52 19.74 8.26
CA ASN A 239 21.39 20.54 8.78
C ASN A 239 20.04 19.92 8.38
N ALA A 240 18.93 20.49 8.86
CA ALA A 240 17.57 20.02 8.61
C ALA A 240 17.21 20.02 7.13
N LYS A 241 17.57 21.08 6.39
CA LYS A 241 17.33 21.17 4.95
C LYS A 241 18.04 20.05 4.19
N GLU A 242 19.31 19.80 4.53
CA GLU A 242 20.07 18.70 3.94
C GLU A 242 19.51 17.33 4.35
N ALA A 243 19.10 17.13 5.60
CA ALA A 243 18.55 15.85 6.04
C ALA A 243 17.26 15.48 5.27
N VAL A 244 16.37 16.46 5.08
CA VAL A 244 15.17 16.30 4.26
C VAL A 244 15.54 16.02 2.79
N GLN A 245 16.45 16.80 2.22
CA GLN A 245 16.82 16.70 0.81
C GLN A 245 17.58 15.38 0.48
N TRP A 246 18.47 14.91 1.37
CA TRP A 246 19.29 13.71 1.16
C TRP A 246 18.40 12.47 1.24
N LEU A 247 17.48 12.45 2.20
CA LEU A 247 16.45 11.44 2.29
C LEU A 247 15.59 11.41 1.03
N TYR A 248 15.11 12.57 0.58
CA TYR A 248 14.30 12.64 -0.63
C TYR A 248 15.07 12.19 -1.87
N PHE A 249 16.36 12.48 -2.01
CA PHE A 249 17.15 11.96 -3.12
C PHE A 249 17.25 10.43 -3.13
N GLY A 250 17.34 9.79 -1.98
CA GLY A 250 17.25 8.32 -1.90
C GLY A 250 15.93 7.78 -2.44
N TYR A 251 14.82 8.40 -2.01
CA TYR A 251 13.50 8.04 -2.51
C TYR A 251 13.34 8.37 -4.00
N LEU A 252 13.89 9.48 -4.47
CA LEU A 252 13.87 9.91 -5.88
C LEU A 252 14.55 8.88 -6.79
N ALA A 253 15.70 8.35 -6.39
CA ALA A 253 16.39 7.30 -7.13
C ALA A 253 15.54 6.02 -7.26
N ALA A 254 14.79 5.66 -6.21
CA ALA A 254 13.86 4.54 -6.26
C ALA A 254 12.75 4.78 -7.30
N ILE A 255 12.05 5.91 -7.22
CA ILE A 255 10.93 6.23 -8.12
C ILE A 255 11.35 6.63 -9.54
N LYS A 256 12.66 6.84 -9.80
CA LYS A 256 13.24 7.00 -11.14
C LYS A 256 13.60 5.68 -11.80
N SER A 257 13.86 4.63 -11.02
CA SER A 257 14.36 3.35 -11.52
C SER A 257 13.34 2.23 -11.47
N GLN A 258 12.33 2.34 -10.61
CA GLN A 258 11.32 1.30 -10.39
C GLN A 258 9.90 1.89 -10.47
N ASN A 259 8.97 1.12 -11.05
CA ASN A 259 7.54 1.43 -11.12
C ASN A 259 6.70 0.45 -10.29
N GLY A 260 7.18 0.11 -9.09
CA GLY A 260 6.47 -0.72 -8.14
C GLY A 260 5.01 -0.31 -7.98
N ALA A 261 4.09 -1.24 -7.74
CA ALA A 261 2.71 -0.87 -7.44
C ALA A 261 2.68 0.14 -6.30
N ALA A 262 3.31 -0.20 -5.17
CA ALA A 262 3.53 0.69 -4.04
C ALA A 262 5.00 1.10 -3.91
N MET A 263 5.25 2.41 -3.83
CA MET A 263 6.56 3.02 -3.64
C MET A 263 6.56 3.81 -2.33
N SER A 264 6.57 3.13 -1.19
CA SER A 264 6.43 3.77 0.13
C SER A 264 7.73 4.43 0.59
N ILE A 265 7.60 5.55 1.32
CA ILE A 265 8.75 6.31 1.83
C ILE A 265 9.22 5.81 3.21
N GLY A 266 8.34 5.14 3.97
CA GLY A 266 8.69 4.51 5.24
C GLY A 266 8.42 5.39 6.46
N ARG A 267 9.25 5.25 7.50
CA ARG A 267 9.07 5.94 8.80
C ARG A 267 10.17 6.97 9.03
N VAL A 268 9.87 8.21 8.65
CA VAL A 268 10.88 9.28 8.54
C VAL A 268 10.68 10.43 9.54
N SER A 269 9.53 10.49 10.19
CA SER A 269 9.11 11.65 11.00
C SER A 269 10.07 11.98 12.14
N ALA A 270 10.22 11.06 13.12
CA ALA A 270 11.13 11.25 14.25
C ALA A 270 12.60 11.40 13.84
N PHE A 271 13.01 10.76 12.73
CA PHE A 271 14.36 10.92 12.19
C PHE A 271 14.62 12.36 11.72
N LEU A 272 13.72 12.93 10.93
CA LEU A 272 13.85 14.30 10.45
C LEU A 272 13.71 15.32 11.58
N ASP A 273 12.85 15.03 12.58
CA ASP A 273 12.67 15.91 13.74
C ASP A 273 13.95 16.10 14.55
N ILE A 274 14.85 15.11 14.59
CA ILE A 274 16.16 15.25 15.27
C ILE A 274 16.99 16.39 14.68
N TYR A 275 17.01 16.53 13.35
CA TYR A 275 17.75 17.60 12.68
C TYR A 275 17.01 18.93 12.79
N ILE A 276 15.68 18.91 12.64
CA ILE A 276 14.83 20.11 12.77
C ILE A 276 14.94 20.68 14.18
N GLN A 277 14.79 19.86 15.22
CA GLN A 277 14.86 20.28 16.61
C GLN A 277 16.23 20.86 16.96
N ARG A 278 17.31 20.22 16.49
CA ARG A 278 18.67 20.75 16.69
C ARG A 278 18.84 22.13 16.04
N ASP A 279 18.33 22.31 14.83
CA ASP A 279 18.46 23.57 14.11
C ASP A 279 17.55 24.67 14.69
N LEU A 280 16.37 24.32 15.23
CA LEU A 280 15.52 25.21 16.02
C LEU A 280 16.23 25.65 17.32
N ASP A 281 16.81 24.70 18.07
CA ASP A 281 17.51 24.99 19.33
C ASP A 281 18.73 25.90 19.12
N ASN A 282 19.38 25.78 17.96
CA ASN A 282 20.52 26.62 17.57
C ASN A 282 20.11 27.94 16.89
N GLY A 283 18.81 28.18 16.68
CA GLY A 283 18.31 29.38 15.99
C GLY A 283 18.71 29.46 14.51
N VAL A 284 18.97 28.32 13.86
CA VAL A 284 19.33 28.22 12.44
C VAL A 284 18.09 28.31 11.54
N ILE A 285 16.97 27.79 12.02
CA ILE A 285 15.66 27.88 11.36
C ILE A 285 14.60 28.30 12.38
N THR A 286 13.49 28.82 11.86
CA THR A 286 12.25 29.09 12.58
C THR A 286 11.27 27.91 12.45
N GLU A 287 10.21 27.89 13.24
CA GLU A 287 9.14 26.89 13.13
C GLU A 287 8.43 26.97 11.75
N GLN A 288 8.25 28.17 11.21
CA GLN A 288 7.66 28.35 9.88
C GLN A 288 8.57 27.80 8.77
N GLU A 289 9.89 27.99 8.86
CA GLU A 289 10.85 27.40 7.92
C GLU A 289 10.93 25.87 8.07
N ALA A 290 10.77 25.34 9.28
CA ALA A 290 10.65 23.90 9.51
C ALA A 290 9.38 23.34 8.83
N GLN A 291 8.24 24.02 8.97
CA GLN A 291 7.00 23.64 8.27
C GLN A 291 7.17 23.72 6.75
N GLU A 292 7.82 24.75 6.22
CA GLU A 292 8.09 24.91 4.78
C GLU A 292 8.90 23.74 4.21
N LEU A 293 9.91 23.24 4.94
CA LEU A 293 10.68 22.05 4.53
C LEU A 293 9.79 20.81 4.40
N ILE A 294 8.87 20.62 5.35
CA ILE A 294 7.94 19.48 5.36
C ILE A 294 6.87 19.64 4.28
N ASP A 295 6.33 20.83 4.09
CA ASP A 295 5.39 21.14 3.02
C ASP A 295 6.03 20.85 1.65
N HIS A 296 7.28 21.29 1.42
CA HIS A 296 7.97 21.04 0.16
C HIS A 296 8.36 19.57 -0.05
N LEU A 297 8.75 18.84 1.00
CA LEU A 297 8.92 17.38 0.93
C LEU A 297 7.61 16.70 0.51
N VAL A 298 6.52 16.99 1.21
CA VAL A 298 5.20 16.40 0.95
C VAL A 298 4.70 16.77 -0.44
N MET A 299 4.93 18.00 -0.89
CA MET A 299 4.60 18.44 -2.24
C MET A 299 5.29 17.58 -3.29
N LYS A 300 6.57 17.22 -3.10
CA LYS A 300 7.27 16.29 -3.98
C LYS A 300 6.69 14.87 -3.97
N LEU A 301 6.22 14.39 -2.82
CA LEU A 301 5.53 13.09 -2.73
C LEU A 301 4.19 13.12 -3.48
N ARG A 302 3.47 14.26 -3.46
CA ARG A 302 2.22 14.47 -4.23
C ARG A 302 2.44 14.47 -5.75
N MET A 303 3.67 14.76 -6.20
CA MET A 303 4.02 14.87 -7.62
C MET A 303 4.48 13.56 -8.26
N VAL A 304 4.65 12.48 -7.50
CA VAL A 304 5.08 11.18 -8.04
C VAL A 304 4.01 10.63 -8.98
N LYS A 305 4.42 10.15 -10.16
CA LYS A 305 3.54 9.57 -11.19
C LYS A 305 4.24 8.42 -11.91
N PHE A 306 3.44 7.47 -12.39
CA PHE A 306 3.90 6.34 -13.22
C PHE A 306 2.97 6.14 -14.40
N ALA A 307 3.54 5.80 -15.55
CA ALA A 307 2.78 5.32 -16.70
C ALA A 307 2.11 3.98 -16.37
N ARG A 308 0.78 3.92 -16.49
CA ARG A 308 -0.03 2.72 -16.19
C ARG A 308 -0.98 2.41 -17.34
N THR A 309 -1.27 1.13 -17.53
CA THR A 309 -2.24 0.69 -18.54
C THR A 309 -3.68 0.86 -18.02
N PRO A 310 -4.68 0.89 -18.91
CA PRO A 310 -6.09 0.89 -18.50
C PRO A 310 -6.45 -0.29 -17.58
N GLU A 311 -5.88 -1.48 -17.81
CA GLU A 311 -6.12 -2.66 -16.96
C GLU A 311 -5.55 -2.48 -15.55
N TYR A 312 -4.38 -1.85 -15.42
CA TYR A 312 -3.84 -1.50 -14.12
C TYR A 312 -4.76 -0.52 -13.38
N ASN A 313 -5.24 0.52 -14.06
CA ASN A 313 -6.11 1.55 -13.47
C ASN A 313 -7.47 0.98 -12.99
N GLN A 314 -7.93 -0.14 -13.57
CA GLN A 314 -9.11 -0.85 -13.07
C GLN A 314 -8.82 -1.63 -11.78
N LEU A 315 -7.62 -2.21 -11.64
CA LEU A 315 -7.19 -2.94 -10.45
C LEU A 315 -6.77 -2.02 -9.29
N PHE A 316 -6.28 -0.82 -9.64
CA PHE A 316 -5.70 0.17 -8.76
C PHE A 316 -6.16 1.58 -9.16
N SER A 317 -7.37 1.95 -8.72
CA SER A 317 -8.04 3.18 -9.13
C SER A 317 -7.48 4.45 -8.48
N GLY A 318 -7.59 5.58 -9.17
CA GLY A 318 -7.20 6.90 -8.64
C GLY A 318 -5.70 7.21 -8.73
N PHE A 319 -4.99 6.59 -9.68
CA PHE A 319 -3.56 6.78 -9.93
C PHE A 319 -2.67 6.67 -8.67
N PRO A 320 -2.85 5.64 -7.82
CA PRO A 320 -2.15 5.55 -6.54
C PRO A 320 -0.65 5.30 -6.70
N ILE A 321 0.10 5.82 -5.75
CA ILE A 321 1.56 5.64 -5.61
C ILE A 321 1.89 4.83 -4.37
N TRP A 322 1.07 4.99 -3.31
CA TRP A 322 1.37 4.56 -1.96
C TRP A 322 2.73 5.05 -1.51
N ALA A 323 2.93 6.37 -1.54
CA ALA A 323 4.04 7.04 -0.89
C ALA A 323 3.83 7.03 0.64
N THR A 324 3.58 5.83 1.18
CA THR A 324 3.13 5.60 2.55
C THR A 324 4.20 6.05 3.52
N LEU A 325 3.77 6.91 4.44
CA LEU A 325 4.60 7.57 5.43
C LEU A 325 4.03 7.24 6.80
N SER A 326 4.74 6.39 7.55
CA SER A 326 4.38 6.02 8.91
C SER A 326 4.81 7.11 9.89
N ILE A 327 3.88 7.54 10.73
CA ILE A 327 4.08 8.58 11.77
C ILE A 327 3.70 8.05 13.15
N ALA A 328 4.19 8.72 14.21
CA ALA A 328 3.96 8.35 15.60
C ALA A 328 4.42 6.93 15.98
N GLY A 329 3.64 6.21 16.80
CA GLY A 329 3.96 4.91 17.40
C GLY A 329 4.67 5.02 18.76
N MET A 330 4.94 3.88 19.38
CA MET A 330 5.63 3.78 20.66
C MET A 330 7.02 3.15 20.50
N GLY A 331 7.95 3.53 21.37
CA GLY A 331 9.24 2.85 21.52
C GLY A 331 9.10 1.53 22.27
N LEU A 332 10.05 0.61 22.08
CA LEU A 332 10.18 -0.58 22.93
C LEU A 332 10.55 -0.23 24.39
N ASP A 333 11.03 0.99 24.63
CA ASP A 333 11.35 1.53 25.96
C ASP A 333 10.15 2.18 26.67
N GLY A 334 8.97 2.20 26.03
CA GLY A 334 7.73 2.74 26.57
C GLY A 334 7.52 4.24 26.35
N ARG A 335 8.50 4.99 25.80
CA ARG A 335 8.28 6.37 25.37
C ARG A 335 7.48 6.39 24.07
N SER A 336 6.71 7.45 23.83
CA SER A 336 6.13 7.71 22.51
C SER A 336 7.23 8.09 21.52
N LEU A 337 7.06 7.71 20.27
CA LEU A 337 7.84 8.19 19.12
C LEU A 337 7.18 9.40 18.44
N VAL A 338 6.12 9.97 19.05
CA VAL A 338 5.54 11.25 18.64
C VAL A 338 6.55 12.38 18.89
N THR A 339 6.70 13.20 17.86
CA THR A 339 7.55 14.38 17.75
C THR A 339 6.73 15.55 17.22
N LYS A 340 7.29 16.76 17.24
CA LYS A 340 6.65 17.91 16.57
C LYS A 340 6.45 17.66 15.08
N ASN A 341 7.37 16.94 14.43
CA ASN A 341 7.28 16.66 13.01
C ASN A 341 6.07 15.79 12.61
N ASP A 342 5.55 14.96 13.51
CA ASP A 342 4.32 14.18 13.25
C ASP A 342 3.10 15.12 13.08
N PHE A 343 3.04 16.19 13.88
CA PHE A 343 2.03 17.24 13.71
C PHE A 343 2.27 18.02 12.42
N ARG A 344 3.50 18.42 12.10
CA ARG A 344 3.84 19.14 10.84
C ARG A 344 3.41 18.36 9.60
N LEU A 345 3.64 17.04 9.60
CA LEU A 345 3.26 16.14 8.52
C LEU A 345 1.74 16.07 8.34
N LEU A 346 0.98 15.93 9.43
CA LEU A 346 -0.48 16.00 9.39
C LEU A 346 -0.96 17.39 8.95
N HIS A 347 -0.29 18.46 9.39
CA HIS A 347 -0.65 19.84 9.07
C HIS A 347 -0.50 20.18 7.59
N THR A 348 0.24 19.39 6.81
CA THR A 348 0.27 19.54 5.35
C THR A 348 -1.10 19.32 4.69
N LEU A 349 -2.03 18.62 5.38
CA LEU A 349 -3.43 18.48 4.95
C LEU A 349 -4.27 19.73 5.25
N THR A 350 -3.77 20.64 6.09
CA THR A 350 -4.32 21.97 6.32
C THR A 350 -3.66 22.99 5.38
N ASN A 351 -2.33 23.09 5.42
CA ASN A 351 -1.54 24.08 4.65
C ASN A 351 -1.71 23.95 3.14
N MET A 352 -1.69 22.72 2.62
CA MET A 352 -1.84 22.42 1.20
C MET A 352 -3.15 21.67 0.91
N GLY A 353 -4.10 21.65 1.85
CA GLY A 353 -5.36 20.94 1.71
C GLY A 353 -5.26 19.40 1.67
N PRO A 354 -6.42 18.71 1.72
CA PRO A 354 -6.49 17.26 1.67
C PRO A 354 -5.85 16.69 0.39
N SER A 355 -5.17 15.56 0.55
CA SER A 355 -4.47 14.90 -0.55
C SER A 355 -4.38 13.41 -0.31
N PRO A 356 -4.50 12.58 -1.36
CA PRO A 356 -4.36 11.14 -1.22
C PRO A 356 -2.92 10.68 -0.92
N GLU A 357 -1.94 11.47 -1.36
CA GLU A 357 -0.52 11.20 -1.16
C GLU A 357 0.15 12.35 -0.38
N PRO A 358 1.21 12.08 0.40
CA PRO A 358 1.62 10.75 0.83
C PRO A 358 0.51 10.05 1.62
N ASN A 359 0.43 8.73 1.52
CA ASN A 359 -0.51 7.94 2.31
C ASN A 359 -0.09 7.95 3.81
N LEU A 360 -0.52 8.99 4.52
CA LEU A 360 -0.18 9.22 5.93
C LEU A 360 -0.83 8.15 6.82
N THR A 361 0.02 7.43 7.54
CA THR A 361 -0.38 6.28 8.37
C THR A 361 0.06 6.49 9.81
N VAL A 362 -0.92 6.71 10.69
CA VAL A 362 -0.70 6.84 12.13
C VAL A 362 -0.50 5.45 12.72
N LEU A 363 0.69 5.19 13.26
CA LEU A 363 0.93 4.01 14.09
C LEU A 363 0.32 4.28 15.47
N TYR A 364 -0.90 3.79 15.66
CA TYR A 364 -1.78 4.12 16.76
C TYR A 364 -1.54 3.21 17.97
N SER A 365 -1.50 3.83 19.14
CA SER A 365 -1.69 3.19 20.43
C SER A 365 -2.51 4.14 21.31
N GLU A 366 -3.35 3.57 22.16
CA GLU A 366 -4.04 4.25 23.25
C GLU A 366 -3.09 4.98 24.21
N HIS A 367 -1.81 4.61 24.22
CA HIS A 367 -0.76 5.21 25.05
C HIS A 367 -0.04 6.40 24.38
N LEU A 368 -0.37 6.72 23.12
CA LEU A 368 0.14 7.94 22.50
C LEU A 368 -0.31 9.18 23.29
N PRO A 369 0.49 10.26 23.29
CA PRO A 369 0.11 11.53 23.91
C PRO A 369 -1.27 11.98 23.46
N GLU A 370 -2.11 12.36 24.42
CA GLU A 370 -3.51 12.72 24.15
C GLU A 370 -3.63 13.87 23.15
N GLY A 371 -2.74 14.88 23.23
CA GLY A 371 -2.70 15.98 22.27
C GLY A 371 -2.56 15.50 20.82
N PHE A 372 -1.69 14.52 20.57
CA PHE A 372 -1.52 13.95 19.23
C PHE A 372 -2.71 13.07 18.81
N ARG A 373 -3.27 12.24 19.70
CA ARG A 373 -4.45 11.43 19.38
C ARG A 373 -5.68 12.28 19.04
N THR A 374 -5.85 13.38 19.78
CA THR A 374 -6.89 14.39 19.53
C THR A 374 -6.66 15.06 18.17
N TYR A 375 -5.43 15.53 17.89
CA TYR A 375 -5.12 16.17 16.61
C TYR A 375 -5.25 15.23 15.41
N ALA A 376 -4.78 13.99 15.51
CA ALA A 376 -4.95 12.98 14.46
C ALA A 376 -6.44 12.70 14.19
N SER A 377 -7.27 12.64 15.23
CA SER A 377 -8.73 12.48 15.09
C SER A 377 -9.37 13.68 14.40
N LYS A 378 -8.96 14.90 14.75
CA LYS A 378 -9.37 16.14 14.07
C LYS A 378 -9.04 16.09 12.57
N ILE A 379 -7.79 15.77 12.23
CA ILE A 379 -7.34 15.70 10.83
C ILE A 379 -8.06 14.59 10.06
N ALA A 380 -8.35 13.44 10.68
CA ALA A 380 -9.17 12.39 10.07
C ALA A 380 -10.59 12.90 9.73
N ILE A 381 -11.23 13.65 10.65
CA ILE A 381 -12.55 14.25 10.45
C ILE A 381 -12.53 15.29 9.34
N GLU A 382 -11.56 16.21 9.35
CA GLU A 382 -11.50 17.33 8.42
C GLU A 382 -11.10 16.91 6.99
N SER A 383 -10.22 15.93 6.87
CA SER A 383 -9.57 15.59 5.58
C SER A 383 -9.99 14.25 4.99
N SER A 384 -10.46 13.30 5.81
CA SER A 384 -10.64 11.89 5.42
C SER A 384 -9.43 11.30 4.65
N SER A 385 -8.21 11.79 4.94
CA SER A 385 -7.01 11.50 4.14
C SER A 385 -6.01 10.57 4.85
N ILE A 386 -6.16 10.34 6.15
CA ILE A 386 -5.23 9.51 6.94
C ILE A 386 -5.81 8.13 7.28
N GLN A 387 -4.93 7.19 7.62
CA GLN A 387 -5.30 5.88 8.15
C GLN A 387 -4.57 5.58 9.45
N PHE A 388 -5.07 4.59 10.19
CA PHE A 388 -4.55 4.16 11.48
C PHE A 388 -4.19 2.68 11.45
N GLU A 389 -3.04 2.32 12.03
CA GLU A 389 -2.60 0.93 12.20
C GLU A 389 -2.14 0.67 13.63
N ASN A 390 -2.37 -0.54 14.13
CA ASN A 390 -2.14 -0.89 15.52
C ASN A 390 -0.66 -1.09 15.84
N ASP A 391 -0.02 -0.08 16.43
CA ASP A 391 1.40 -0.13 16.79
C ASP A 391 1.72 -1.21 17.83
N ASN A 392 0.77 -1.56 18.70
CA ASN A 392 0.98 -2.63 19.69
C ASN A 392 1.21 -3.98 18.98
N LEU A 393 0.39 -4.30 17.99
CA LEU A 393 0.54 -5.52 17.19
C LEU A 393 1.81 -5.50 16.34
N LEU A 394 2.18 -4.34 15.79
CA LEU A 394 3.41 -4.20 15.02
C LEU A 394 4.64 -4.52 15.87
N ARG A 395 4.77 -3.86 17.03
CA ARG A 395 5.88 -4.07 17.95
C ARG A 395 5.95 -5.51 18.44
N GLU A 396 4.81 -6.11 18.77
CA GLU A 396 4.74 -7.49 19.24
C GLU A 396 5.15 -8.50 18.15
N GLN A 397 4.58 -8.40 16.94
CA GLN A 397 4.75 -9.41 15.89
C GLN A 397 6.05 -9.26 15.11
N TRP A 398 6.58 -8.05 14.99
CA TRP A 398 7.81 -7.76 14.24
C TRP A 398 9.02 -7.53 15.15
N GLY A 399 8.80 -7.36 16.46
CA GLY A 399 9.88 -7.23 17.44
C GLY A 399 10.70 -5.95 17.28
N SER A 400 10.12 -4.89 16.73
CA SER A 400 10.81 -3.63 16.46
C SER A 400 9.87 -2.42 16.60
N ASP A 401 10.41 -1.32 17.13
CA ASP A 401 9.78 0.00 17.15
C ASP A 401 10.17 0.87 15.95
N ASP A 402 10.91 0.32 14.98
CA ASP A 402 11.25 0.96 13.70
C ASP A 402 10.58 0.23 12.52
N CYS A 403 9.34 -0.20 12.74
CA CYS A 403 8.47 -0.71 11.69
C CYS A 403 7.86 0.44 10.89
N ALA A 404 7.70 0.24 9.58
CA ALA A 404 6.94 1.08 8.67
C ALA A 404 5.91 0.25 7.89
N ILE A 405 4.97 0.93 7.26
CA ILE A 405 3.94 0.31 6.43
C ILE A 405 4.30 0.46 4.95
N ALA A 406 4.39 -0.67 4.25
CA ALA A 406 4.49 -0.73 2.80
C ALA A 406 3.10 -0.87 2.17
N CYS A 407 2.86 -0.12 1.08
CA CYS A 407 1.56 -0.09 0.40
C CYS A 407 0.44 0.39 1.33
N CYS A 408 -0.41 -0.51 1.80
CA CYS A 408 -1.61 -0.19 2.55
C CYS A 408 -1.50 -0.53 4.02
N VAL A 409 -1.16 -1.78 4.33
CA VAL A 409 -1.34 -2.38 5.67
C VAL A 409 -0.22 -3.38 6.00
N SER A 410 0.89 -3.33 5.26
CA SER A 410 1.88 -4.39 5.25
C SER A 410 3.15 -3.93 5.93
N ALA A 411 3.26 -4.30 7.20
CA ALA A 411 4.38 -3.92 8.04
C ALA A 411 5.71 -4.50 7.56
N THR A 412 6.77 -3.72 7.73
CA THR A 412 8.16 -4.11 7.49
C THR A 412 9.07 -3.41 8.48
N VAL A 413 10.14 -4.07 8.94
CA VAL A 413 11.22 -3.41 9.67
C VAL A 413 12.10 -2.65 8.68
N VAL A 414 12.18 -1.33 8.83
CA VAL A 414 12.85 -0.44 7.87
C VAL A 414 14.31 -0.86 7.68
N GLY A 415 14.73 -1.01 6.42
CA GLY A 415 16.10 -1.37 6.07
C GLY A 415 16.48 -2.84 6.30
N LYS A 416 15.59 -3.70 6.83
CA LYS A 416 15.91 -5.10 7.17
C LYS A 416 14.99 -6.12 6.51
N ASP A 417 13.74 -5.74 6.32
CA ASP A 417 12.69 -6.64 5.85
C ASP A 417 12.08 -6.11 4.53
N MET A 418 11.60 -7.01 3.69
CA MET A 418 10.80 -6.69 2.51
C MET A 418 9.73 -7.75 2.27
N GLN A 419 8.72 -7.43 1.45
CA GLN A 419 7.72 -8.40 1.05
C GLN A 419 7.78 -8.71 -0.46
N PHE A 420 7.65 -9.98 -0.78
CA PHE A 420 7.30 -10.43 -2.11
C PHE A 420 5.79 -10.30 -2.32
N PHE A 421 5.40 -9.26 -3.06
CA PHE A 421 4.00 -8.90 -3.26
C PHE A 421 3.22 -9.92 -4.08
N GLY A 422 2.13 -10.45 -3.54
CA GLY A 422 1.33 -11.47 -4.22
C GLY A 422 0.05 -10.98 -4.89
N ALA A 423 -0.36 -9.73 -4.67
CA ALA A 423 -1.73 -9.31 -4.91
C ALA A 423 -2.74 -10.11 -4.08
N ARG A 424 -3.77 -10.72 -4.68
CA ARG A 424 -4.84 -11.42 -3.94
C ARG A 424 -5.55 -12.47 -4.79
N ALA A 425 -6.12 -13.49 -4.14
CA ALA A 425 -6.98 -14.51 -4.74
C ALA A 425 -8.46 -14.30 -4.36
N ASN A 426 -9.39 -14.77 -5.20
CA ASN A 426 -10.83 -14.58 -5.02
C ASN A 426 -11.48 -15.77 -4.29
N LEU A 427 -11.72 -15.62 -2.99
CA LEU A 427 -12.32 -16.69 -2.19
C LEU A 427 -13.83 -16.83 -2.36
N ALA A 428 -14.54 -15.77 -2.78
CA ALA A 428 -15.95 -15.86 -3.12
C ALA A 428 -16.17 -16.77 -4.34
N LYS A 429 -15.35 -16.62 -5.39
CA LYS A 429 -15.36 -17.51 -6.55
C LYS A 429 -14.88 -18.92 -6.22
N ALA A 430 -13.89 -19.07 -5.34
CA ALA A 430 -13.44 -20.39 -4.89
C ALA A 430 -14.58 -21.19 -4.22
N LEU A 431 -15.47 -20.54 -3.46
CA LEU A 431 -16.67 -21.18 -2.93
C LEU A 431 -17.63 -21.64 -4.04
N LEU A 432 -17.80 -20.86 -5.11
CA LEU A 432 -18.61 -21.27 -6.25
C LEU A 432 -18.00 -22.46 -7.00
N TYR A 433 -16.67 -22.50 -7.13
CA TYR A 433 -15.97 -23.65 -7.71
C TYR A 433 -16.16 -24.91 -6.84
N ALA A 434 -16.25 -24.78 -5.52
CA ALA A 434 -16.52 -25.89 -4.62
C ALA A 434 -17.93 -26.48 -4.83
N ILE A 435 -18.91 -25.64 -5.14
CA ILE A 435 -20.28 -26.06 -5.48
C ILE A 435 -20.33 -26.70 -6.88
N ASN A 436 -19.58 -26.12 -7.82
CA ASN A 436 -19.64 -26.46 -9.25
C ASN A 436 -18.55 -27.46 -9.73
N GLY A 437 -17.80 -28.10 -8.82
CA GLY A 437 -16.82 -29.12 -9.21
C GLY A 437 -15.60 -28.57 -9.96
N GLY A 438 -15.17 -27.35 -9.65
CA GLY A 438 -14.05 -26.67 -10.31
C GLY A 438 -14.39 -25.99 -11.63
N VAL A 439 -15.66 -26.03 -12.05
CA VAL A 439 -16.17 -25.31 -13.23
C VAL A 439 -16.47 -23.86 -12.88
N ASP A 440 -15.99 -22.95 -13.71
CA ASP A 440 -16.28 -21.52 -13.60
C ASP A 440 -17.73 -21.23 -13.98
N GLU A 441 -18.44 -20.55 -13.08
CA GLU A 441 -19.87 -20.28 -13.20
C GLU A 441 -20.21 -19.25 -14.30
N VAL A 442 -19.25 -18.40 -14.68
CA VAL A 442 -19.44 -17.34 -15.68
C VAL A 442 -19.13 -17.86 -17.07
N THR A 443 -18.01 -18.55 -17.23
CA THR A 443 -17.52 -19.01 -18.55
C THR A 443 -17.91 -20.45 -18.88
N GLY A 444 -18.27 -21.25 -17.87
CA GLY A 444 -18.53 -22.68 -18.01
C GLY A 444 -17.27 -23.51 -18.30
N ALA A 445 -16.08 -22.96 -18.11
CA ALA A 445 -14.81 -23.65 -18.32
C ALA A 445 -14.41 -24.47 -17.09
N GLN A 446 -13.81 -25.66 -17.29
CA GLN A 446 -13.11 -26.37 -16.23
C GLN A 446 -11.81 -25.62 -15.93
N VAL A 447 -11.69 -25.04 -14.73
CA VAL A 447 -10.53 -24.23 -14.33
C VAL A 447 -9.82 -24.86 -13.15
N GLY A 448 -10.57 -25.17 -12.09
CA GLY A 448 -10.05 -25.96 -10.98
C GLY A 448 -10.00 -27.46 -11.33
N PRO A 449 -9.48 -28.29 -10.41
CA PRO A 449 -9.52 -29.74 -10.56
C PRO A 449 -10.95 -30.25 -10.77
N GLU A 450 -11.09 -31.33 -11.54
CA GLU A 450 -12.38 -31.95 -11.86
C GLU A 450 -12.93 -32.71 -10.64
N TYR A 451 -13.51 -31.95 -9.72
CA TYR A 451 -14.19 -32.48 -8.55
C TYR A 451 -15.64 -32.84 -8.88
N ARG A 452 -16.24 -33.72 -8.08
CA ARG A 452 -17.66 -34.02 -8.20
C ARG A 452 -18.48 -32.78 -7.78
N PRO A 453 -19.33 -32.22 -8.66
CA PRO A 453 -20.19 -31.09 -8.28
C PRO A 453 -21.27 -31.55 -7.30
N ILE A 454 -21.73 -30.62 -6.45
CA ILE A 454 -22.84 -30.87 -5.53
C ILE A 454 -24.13 -30.94 -6.36
N SER A 455 -24.89 -32.02 -6.23
CA SER A 455 -26.11 -32.27 -7.01
C SER A 455 -27.40 -32.25 -6.19
N SER A 456 -27.31 -32.02 -4.88
CA SER A 456 -28.48 -31.92 -3.99
C SER A 456 -29.36 -30.71 -4.33
N GLU A 457 -30.66 -30.84 -4.06
CA GLU A 457 -31.63 -29.74 -4.24
C GLU A 457 -31.42 -28.59 -3.24
N THR A 458 -30.83 -28.87 -2.09
CA THR A 458 -30.48 -27.89 -1.06
C THR A 458 -29.04 -28.13 -0.67
N LEU A 459 -28.26 -27.06 -0.55
CA LEU A 459 -26.86 -27.15 -0.17
C LEU A 459 -26.74 -27.59 1.30
N ASP A 460 -25.91 -28.60 1.54
CA ASP A 460 -25.52 -29.02 2.88
C ASP A 460 -24.24 -28.31 3.31
N PHE A 461 -24.22 -27.78 4.53
CA PHE A 461 -23.08 -26.99 5.03
C PHE A 461 -21.79 -27.81 5.10
N GLU A 462 -21.83 -29.05 5.60
CA GLU A 462 -20.62 -29.86 5.76
C GLU A 462 -20.07 -30.33 4.41
N GLU A 463 -20.96 -30.68 3.46
CA GLU A 463 -20.56 -31.00 2.08
C GLU A 463 -19.90 -29.80 1.37
N VAL A 464 -20.53 -28.62 1.43
CA VAL A 464 -19.98 -27.40 0.82
C VAL A 464 -18.65 -27.02 1.46
N LYS A 465 -18.58 -27.04 2.79
CA LYS A 465 -17.35 -26.71 3.54
C LYS A 465 -16.22 -27.66 3.18
N HIS A 466 -16.48 -28.96 3.08
CA HIS A 466 -15.49 -29.94 2.66
C HIS A 466 -14.98 -29.69 1.24
N ASN A 467 -15.86 -29.46 0.28
CA ASN A 467 -15.45 -29.13 -1.09
C ASN A 467 -14.68 -27.81 -1.15
N PHE A 468 -15.05 -26.83 -0.32
CA PHE A 468 -14.37 -25.55 -0.27
C PHE A 468 -12.95 -25.67 0.28
N MET A 469 -12.73 -26.55 1.25
CA MET A 469 -11.37 -26.94 1.70
C MET A 469 -10.55 -27.50 0.54
N ASN A 470 -11.09 -28.43 -0.26
CA ASN A 470 -10.39 -29.01 -1.41
C ASN A 470 -10.02 -27.96 -2.48
N VAL A 471 -10.89 -26.97 -2.72
CA VAL A 471 -10.59 -25.86 -3.63
C VAL A 471 -9.57 -24.91 -3.04
N MET A 472 -9.63 -24.60 -1.74
CA MET A 472 -8.64 -23.76 -1.06
C MET A 472 -7.24 -24.38 -1.05
N ASP A 473 -7.14 -25.71 -0.88
CA ASP A 473 -5.88 -26.45 -0.95
C ASP A 473 -5.22 -26.28 -2.33
N TRP A 474 -5.99 -26.55 -3.41
CA TRP A 474 -5.55 -26.34 -4.78
C TRP A 474 -5.18 -24.88 -5.05
N LEU A 475 -6.01 -23.94 -4.59
CA LEU A 475 -5.81 -22.51 -4.83
C LEU A 475 -4.52 -22.01 -4.15
N ALA A 476 -4.23 -22.48 -2.93
CA ALA A 476 -3.01 -22.13 -2.22
C ALA A 476 -1.76 -22.63 -2.97
N GLU A 477 -1.77 -23.87 -3.47
CA GLU A 477 -0.68 -24.42 -4.27
C GLU A 477 -0.45 -23.62 -5.55
N LEU A 478 -1.52 -23.41 -6.32
CA LEU A 478 -1.47 -22.67 -7.57
C LEU A 478 -0.97 -21.24 -7.34
N TYR A 479 -1.44 -20.58 -6.29
CA TYR A 479 -1.05 -19.22 -5.96
C TYR A 479 0.43 -19.13 -5.60
N VAL A 480 0.92 -19.98 -4.70
CA VAL A 480 2.34 -19.99 -4.29
C VAL A 480 3.25 -20.29 -5.49
N ASN A 481 2.91 -21.28 -6.32
CA ASN A 481 3.71 -21.61 -7.49
C ASN A 481 3.72 -20.50 -8.54
N THR A 482 2.60 -19.79 -8.72
CA THR A 482 2.53 -18.63 -9.61
C THR A 482 3.44 -17.51 -9.11
N LEU A 483 3.39 -17.20 -7.81
CA LEU A 483 4.22 -16.15 -7.20
C LEU A 483 5.71 -16.52 -7.17
N ASN A 484 6.06 -17.80 -7.01
CA ASN A 484 7.44 -18.27 -7.10
C ASN A 484 8.07 -17.90 -8.47
N ILE A 485 7.32 -18.09 -9.56
CA ILE A 485 7.75 -17.69 -10.90
C ILE A 485 7.89 -16.17 -10.99
N ILE A 486 6.89 -15.42 -10.52
CA ILE A 486 6.90 -13.96 -10.58
C ILE A 486 8.13 -13.39 -9.86
N HIS A 487 8.39 -13.80 -8.63
CA HIS A 487 9.48 -13.22 -7.85
C HIS A 487 10.86 -13.65 -8.33
N TYR A 488 11.00 -14.88 -8.84
CA TYR A 488 12.21 -15.31 -9.53
C TYR A 488 12.50 -14.41 -10.75
N MET A 489 11.50 -14.16 -11.60
CA MET A 489 11.67 -13.35 -12.80
C MET A 489 11.88 -11.87 -12.48
N HIS A 490 11.28 -11.36 -11.40
CA HIS A 490 11.47 -9.98 -10.98
C HIS A 490 12.89 -9.73 -10.45
N ASP A 491 13.42 -10.63 -9.60
CA ASP A 491 14.82 -10.54 -9.16
C ASP A 491 15.77 -10.60 -10.36
N LYS A 492 15.47 -11.42 -11.37
CA LYS A 492 16.34 -11.60 -12.54
C LYS A 492 16.31 -10.41 -13.51
N TYR A 493 15.14 -9.81 -13.75
CA TYR A 493 14.96 -8.84 -14.84
C TYR A 493 14.67 -7.41 -14.38
N SER A 494 14.31 -7.19 -13.12
CA SER A 494 13.96 -5.85 -12.60
C SER A 494 14.33 -5.70 -11.12
N TYR A 495 15.54 -6.12 -10.74
CA TYR A 495 16.05 -5.98 -9.38
C TYR A 495 16.09 -4.52 -8.91
N GLU A 496 15.54 -4.24 -7.74
CA GLU A 496 15.35 -2.88 -7.20
C GLU A 496 16.62 -2.33 -6.50
N ALA A 497 17.73 -2.28 -7.25
CA ALA A 497 19.05 -1.95 -6.72
C ALA A 497 19.08 -0.67 -5.87
N ALA A 498 18.40 0.40 -6.29
CA ALA A 498 18.35 1.67 -5.57
C ALA A 498 17.74 1.53 -4.16
N GLN A 499 16.65 0.80 -4.02
CA GLN A 499 15.99 0.61 -2.72
C GLN A 499 16.80 -0.36 -1.85
N LEU A 500 17.24 -1.47 -2.43
CA LEU A 500 17.94 -2.55 -1.72
C LEU A 500 19.37 -2.15 -1.30
N ALA A 501 19.97 -1.15 -1.97
CA ALA A 501 21.25 -0.57 -1.55
C ALA A 501 21.15 0.17 -0.21
N LEU A 502 19.95 0.62 0.15
CA LEU A 502 19.66 1.32 1.41
C LEU A 502 19.08 0.36 2.45
N MET A 503 19.35 -0.94 2.33
CA MET A 503 18.95 -1.97 3.26
C MET A 503 20.14 -2.86 3.61
N ASP A 504 20.01 -3.71 4.62
CA ASP A 504 21.01 -4.72 4.95
C ASP A 504 21.13 -5.73 3.80
N SER A 505 22.32 -6.28 3.57
CA SER A 505 22.53 -7.20 2.42
C SER A 505 21.85 -8.56 2.64
N GLU A 506 21.77 -9.01 3.90
CA GLU A 506 20.97 -10.18 4.29
C GLU A 506 19.58 -9.75 4.77
N LEU A 507 18.60 -9.88 3.87
CA LEU A 507 17.22 -9.46 4.14
C LEU A 507 16.34 -10.60 4.61
N LYS A 508 15.44 -10.30 5.56
CA LYS A 508 14.25 -11.12 5.78
C LYS A 508 13.23 -10.81 4.70
N ARG A 509 12.60 -11.85 4.16
CA ARG A 509 11.59 -11.74 3.12
C ARG A 509 10.32 -12.43 3.57
N THR A 510 9.19 -11.74 3.48
CA THR A 510 7.89 -12.40 3.57
C THR A 510 7.32 -12.67 2.18
N PHE A 511 6.48 -13.67 2.07
CA PHE A 511 5.80 -14.08 0.85
C PHE A 511 4.33 -13.73 1.00
N ALA A 512 3.95 -12.53 0.55
CA ALA A 512 2.67 -11.91 0.86
C ALA A 512 1.60 -12.36 -0.12
N THR A 513 0.80 -13.35 0.25
CA THR A 513 -0.47 -13.64 -0.43
C THR A 513 -1.57 -12.68 0.04
N GLY A 514 -2.73 -12.71 -0.62
CA GLY A 514 -3.85 -11.87 -0.24
C GLY A 514 -5.17 -12.53 -0.58
N ILE A 515 -6.24 -12.09 0.09
CA ILE A 515 -7.58 -12.65 -0.01
C ILE A 515 -8.56 -11.53 -0.38
N ALA A 516 -9.43 -11.81 -1.35
CA ALA A 516 -10.59 -10.98 -1.69
C ALA A 516 -11.90 -11.75 -1.46
N GLY A 517 -12.94 -11.05 -1.03
CA GLY A 517 -14.29 -11.59 -0.88
C GLY A 517 -14.50 -12.45 0.37
N ILE A 518 -13.72 -12.22 1.44
CA ILE A 518 -13.83 -13.00 2.67
C ILE A 518 -15.22 -12.89 3.33
N SER A 519 -15.80 -11.68 3.39
CA SER A 519 -17.14 -11.47 3.95
C SER A 519 -18.20 -12.20 3.13
N HIS A 520 -18.18 -12.09 1.80
CA HIS A 520 -19.09 -12.82 0.93
C HIS A 520 -18.96 -14.35 1.07
N ALA A 521 -17.74 -14.88 1.21
CA ALA A 521 -17.54 -16.31 1.44
C ALA A 521 -18.06 -16.73 2.83
N ALA A 522 -17.82 -15.94 3.87
CA ALA A 522 -18.31 -16.19 5.23
C ALA A 522 -19.85 -16.13 5.30
N ASP A 523 -20.46 -15.08 4.75
CA ASP A 523 -21.91 -14.88 4.72
C ASP A 523 -22.60 -15.95 3.85
N SER A 524 -21.95 -16.41 2.78
CA SER A 524 -22.48 -17.51 1.96
C SER A 524 -22.49 -18.83 2.73
N LEU A 525 -21.43 -19.12 3.50
CA LEU A 525 -21.41 -20.27 4.40
C LEU A 525 -22.43 -20.13 5.54
N ALA A 526 -22.64 -18.91 6.05
CA ALA A 526 -23.66 -18.64 7.05
C ALA A 526 -25.07 -18.87 6.50
N ALA A 527 -25.36 -18.40 5.27
CA ALA A 527 -26.62 -18.64 4.59
C ALA A 527 -26.89 -20.15 4.44
N ILE A 528 -25.90 -20.92 3.99
CA ILE A 528 -26.02 -22.38 3.82
C ILE A 528 -26.23 -23.10 5.16
N LYS A 529 -25.65 -22.57 6.25
CA LYS A 529 -25.71 -23.20 7.58
C LYS A 529 -27.00 -22.89 8.34
N TYR A 530 -27.50 -21.67 8.24
CA TYR A 530 -28.58 -21.15 9.09
C TYR A 530 -29.89 -20.90 8.34
N ALA A 531 -29.84 -20.83 7.01
CA ALA A 531 -31.01 -20.75 6.14
C ALA A 531 -31.02 -21.94 5.17
N LYS A 532 -32.03 -22.00 4.30
CA LYS A 532 -32.16 -23.04 3.28
C LYS A 532 -31.78 -22.47 1.92
N VAL A 533 -30.64 -22.91 1.39
CA VAL A 533 -30.10 -22.43 0.11
C VAL A 533 -30.29 -23.48 -0.99
N LYS A 534 -31.08 -23.15 -2.01
CA LYS A 534 -31.33 -23.98 -3.19
C LYS A 534 -30.56 -23.43 -4.40
N PRO A 535 -29.62 -24.21 -4.99
CA PRO A 535 -28.92 -23.78 -6.19
C PRO A 535 -29.82 -23.88 -7.43
N ILE A 536 -29.84 -22.82 -8.24
CA ILE A 536 -30.47 -22.79 -9.55
C ILE A 536 -29.43 -23.10 -10.61
N ARG A 537 -29.70 -24.15 -11.38
CA ARG A 537 -28.73 -24.74 -12.32
C ARG A 537 -29.13 -24.47 -13.75
N ASN A 538 -28.14 -24.19 -14.60
CA ASN A 538 -28.35 -24.11 -16.04
C ASN A 538 -28.45 -25.52 -16.67
N GLU A 539 -28.64 -25.58 -17.99
CA GLU A 539 -28.74 -26.83 -18.76
C GLU A 539 -27.52 -27.76 -18.64
N LYS A 540 -26.35 -27.23 -18.23
CA LYS A 540 -25.12 -27.98 -18.00
C LYS A 540 -24.95 -28.44 -16.55
N GLY A 541 -25.93 -28.19 -15.68
CA GLY A 541 -25.89 -28.56 -14.26
C GLY A 541 -25.07 -27.60 -13.38
N ILE A 542 -24.53 -26.52 -13.94
CA ILE A 542 -23.73 -25.52 -13.21
C ILE A 542 -24.69 -24.65 -12.40
N ALA A 543 -24.44 -24.49 -11.10
CA ALA A 543 -25.15 -23.51 -10.28
C ALA A 543 -24.76 -22.09 -10.72
N VAL A 544 -25.75 -21.34 -11.19
CA VAL A 544 -25.60 -19.96 -11.68
C VAL A 544 -26.40 -18.96 -10.85
N ASP A 545 -27.31 -19.44 -9.99
CA ASP A 545 -28.09 -18.61 -9.06
C ASP A 545 -28.47 -19.39 -7.79
N PHE A 546 -29.01 -18.72 -6.79
CA PHE A 546 -29.39 -19.31 -5.50
C PHE A 546 -30.69 -18.71 -4.95
N GLU A 547 -31.64 -19.58 -4.57
CA GLU A 547 -32.82 -19.20 -3.79
C GLU A 547 -32.53 -19.43 -2.30
N VAL A 548 -32.66 -18.39 -1.47
CA VAL A 548 -32.43 -18.45 -0.02
C VAL A 548 -33.75 -18.28 0.72
N GLU A 549 -34.16 -19.30 1.47
CA GLU A 549 -35.34 -19.30 2.34
C GLU A 549 -34.91 -19.24 3.81
N GLY A 550 -35.26 -18.15 4.51
CA GLY A 550 -34.91 -17.89 5.91
C GLY A 550 -33.83 -16.82 6.11
N ASP A 551 -33.80 -16.23 7.31
CA ASP A 551 -32.78 -15.27 7.71
C ASP A 551 -31.52 -15.99 8.21
N PHE A 552 -30.37 -15.32 8.12
CA PHE A 552 -29.08 -15.83 8.58
C PHE A 552 -28.18 -14.69 9.11
N PRO A 553 -27.25 -15.00 10.04
CA PRO A 553 -26.31 -14.01 10.55
C PRO A 553 -25.29 -13.59 9.49
N LYS A 554 -24.90 -12.32 9.48
CA LYS A 554 -23.90 -11.76 8.57
C LYS A 554 -22.74 -11.13 9.32
N TYR A 555 -21.53 -11.31 8.81
CA TYR A 555 -20.30 -10.73 9.34
C TYR A 555 -20.42 -9.18 9.34
N GLY A 556 -19.97 -8.54 10.43
CA GLY A 556 -20.09 -7.09 10.61
C GLY A 556 -21.18 -6.63 11.58
N ASN A 557 -21.78 -7.56 12.33
CA ASN A 557 -22.88 -7.27 13.27
C ASN A 557 -22.59 -7.67 14.73
N ASP A 558 -21.34 -8.01 15.03
CA ASP A 558 -20.87 -8.57 16.30
C ASP A 558 -21.54 -9.91 16.63
N ASP A 559 -21.77 -10.74 15.60
CA ASP A 559 -22.39 -12.06 15.71
C ASP A 559 -21.34 -13.16 15.46
N ASP A 560 -20.99 -13.85 16.54
CA ASP A 560 -20.03 -14.95 16.55
C ASP A 560 -20.33 -16.06 15.54
N ASN A 561 -21.58 -16.26 15.14
CA ASN A 561 -21.94 -17.30 14.18
C ASN A 561 -21.37 -17.03 12.78
N ALA A 562 -21.34 -15.75 12.36
CA ALA A 562 -20.77 -15.34 11.09
C ALA A 562 -19.28 -15.00 11.21
N ASP A 563 -18.89 -14.32 12.29
CA ASP A 563 -17.51 -13.88 12.51
C ASP A 563 -16.53 -15.07 12.56
N LYS A 564 -16.92 -16.18 13.21
CA LYS A 564 -16.09 -17.40 13.27
C LYS A 564 -15.91 -18.08 11.92
N LEU A 565 -16.84 -17.88 10.96
CA LEU A 565 -16.67 -18.40 9.60
C LEU A 565 -15.61 -17.62 8.84
N ALA A 566 -15.60 -16.28 8.97
CA ALA A 566 -14.55 -15.45 8.38
C ALA A 566 -13.17 -15.80 8.96
N GLU A 567 -13.06 -15.93 10.28
CA GLU A 567 -11.82 -16.34 10.94
C GLU A 567 -11.35 -17.74 10.49
N TRP A 568 -12.27 -18.71 10.43
CA TRP A 568 -11.96 -20.06 9.95
C TRP A 568 -11.42 -20.08 8.52
N ILE A 569 -12.02 -19.32 7.59
CA ILE A 569 -11.55 -19.22 6.20
C ILE A 569 -10.10 -18.70 6.17
N LEU A 570 -9.83 -17.62 6.91
CA LEU A 570 -8.50 -17.02 6.98
C LEU A 570 -7.47 -18.02 7.53
N GLU A 571 -7.75 -18.62 8.69
CA GLU A 571 -6.85 -19.57 9.34
C GLU A 571 -6.58 -20.79 8.45
N TYR A 572 -7.63 -21.35 7.83
CA TYR A 572 -7.50 -22.50 6.95
C TYR A 572 -6.63 -22.18 5.74
N PHE A 573 -6.93 -21.10 5.01
CA PHE A 573 -6.21 -20.75 3.79
C PHE A 573 -4.74 -20.40 4.08
N MET A 574 -4.46 -19.64 5.14
CA MET A 574 -3.09 -19.35 5.56
C MET A 574 -2.33 -20.63 5.94
N THR A 575 -3.01 -21.60 6.58
CA THR A 575 -2.40 -22.89 6.92
C THR A 575 -2.01 -23.68 5.68
N GLN A 576 -2.83 -23.65 4.62
CA GLN A 576 -2.47 -24.29 3.35
C GLN A 576 -1.29 -23.60 2.67
N ILE A 577 -1.28 -22.27 2.62
CA ILE A 577 -0.15 -21.50 2.06
C ILE A 577 1.18 -21.88 2.74
N LYS A 578 1.18 -22.05 4.06
CA LYS A 578 2.38 -22.44 4.84
C LYS A 578 2.95 -23.82 4.48
N ARG A 579 2.18 -24.69 3.82
CA ARG A 579 2.64 -26.04 3.42
C ARG A 579 3.52 -26.03 2.18
N HIS A 580 3.54 -24.93 1.42
CA HIS A 580 4.26 -24.84 0.15
C HIS A 580 5.62 -24.17 0.31
N LYS A 581 6.60 -24.60 -0.49
CA LYS A 581 7.91 -23.96 -0.55
C LYS A 581 7.81 -22.65 -1.31
N THR A 582 8.29 -21.58 -0.70
CA THR A 582 8.35 -20.23 -1.26
C THR A 582 9.73 -19.90 -1.80
N TYR A 583 9.77 -19.04 -2.82
CA TYR A 583 11.01 -18.55 -3.44
C TYR A 583 11.91 -17.85 -2.41
N ARG A 584 13.22 -18.13 -2.47
CA ARG A 584 14.23 -17.64 -1.50
C ARG A 584 13.88 -17.88 -0.02
N ASN A 585 13.18 -18.99 0.28
CA ASN A 585 12.79 -19.38 1.63
C ASN A 585 12.07 -18.27 2.41
N SER A 586 11.31 -17.42 1.72
CA SER A 586 10.58 -16.31 2.33
C SER A 586 9.43 -16.80 3.21
N THR A 587 9.21 -16.14 4.35
CA THR A 587 8.17 -16.52 5.31
C THR A 587 6.77 -16.26 4.74
N PRO A 588 5.90 -17.28 4.57
CA PRO A 588 4.56 -17.07 4.06
C PRO A 588 3.71 -16.19 4.98
N THR A 589 3.05 -15.20 4.41
CA THR A 589 2.09 -14.30 5.06
C THR A 589 0.88 -14.10 4.17
N THR A 590 -0.26 -13.68 4.72
CA THR A 590 -1.44 -13.30 3.92
C THR A 590 -2.04 -12.00 4.42
N SER A 591 -2.87 -11.36 3.60
CA SER A 591 -3.65 -10.16 3.95
C SER A 591 -5.12 -10.28 3.56
N LEU A 592 -5.96 -9.55 4.28
CA LEU A 592 -7.34 -9.24 3.88
C LEU A 592 -7.35 -7.85 3.24
N LEU A 593 -6.93 -7.78 1.98
CA LEU A 593 -6.71 -6.55 1.23
C LEU A 593 -7.12 -6.75 -0.23
N THR A 594 -7.90 -5.82 -0.78
CA THR A 594 -8.39 -5.91 -2.16
C THR A 594 -7.86 -4.82 -3.08
N ILE A 595 -7.61 -3.61 -2.57
CA ILE A 595 -7.57 -2.41 -3.41
C ILE A 595 -8.89 -2.33 -4.21
N THR A 596 -8.86 -2.08 -5.52
CA THR A 596 -10.00 -2.07 -6.42
C THR A 596 -10.26 -3.45 -7.05
N SER A 597 -9.49 -4.48 -6.66
CA SER A 597 -9.78 -5.85 -7.10
C SER A 597 -11.13 -6.35 -6.59
N ASN A 598 -11.72 -5.70 -5.58
CA ASN A 598 -13.08 -6.00 -5.14
C ASN A 598 -14.10 -5.78 -6.28
N VAL A 599 -13.92 -4.72 -7.09
CA VAL A 599 -14.72 -4.46 -8.28
C VAL A 599 -14.37 -5.45 -9.41
N VAL A 600 -13.09 -5.64 -9.71
CA VAL A 600 -12.66 -6.53 -10.82
C VAL A 600 -13.08 -7.98 -10.58
N TYR A 601 -12.89 -8.50 -9.36
CA TYR A 601 -13.36 -9.84 -9.00
C TYR A 601 -14.88 -9.91 -8.96
N GLY A 602 -15.56 -8.91 -8.38
CA GLY A 602 -17.01 -8.84 -8.34
C GLY A 602 -17.66 -8.93 -9.73
N LYS A 603 -17.13 -8.18 -10.71
CA LYS A 603 -17.55 -8.22 -12.12
C LYS A 603 -17.47 -9.61 -12.76
N ASN A 604 -16.52 -10.42 -12.30
CA ASN A 604 -16.23 -11.72 -12.88
C ASN A 604 -16.67 -12.87 -11.97
N THR A 605 -17.48 -12.58 -10.94
CA THR A 605 -18.06 -13.58 -10.03
C THR A 605 -19.58 -13.55 -10.19
N GLY A 606 -20.18 -14.73 -10.38
CA GLY A 606 -21.62 -14.93 -10.51
C GLY A 606 -22.39 -14.61 -9.22
N ASN A 607 -23.66 -14.99 -9.18
CA ASN A 607 -24.47 -14.89 -7.97
C ASN A 607 -23.83 -15.75 -6.86
N THR A 608 -23.88 -15.30 -5.61
CA THR A 608 -23.35 -16.04 -4.45
C THR A 608 -24.43 -16.38 -3.43
N PRO A 609 -24.28 -17.46 -2.63
CA PRO A 609 -25.29 -17.90 -1.65
C PRO A 609 -25.71 -16.86 -0.60
N ASP A 610 -24.89 -15.85 -0.34
CA ASP A 610 -25.22 -14.72 0.54
C ASP A 610 -26.24 -13.73 -0.06
N GLY A 611 -26.65 -13.94 -1.30
CA GLY A 611 -27.59 -13.10 -2.04
C GLY A 611 -26.92 -11.96 -2.81
N ARG A 612 -25.58 -11.90 -2.88
CA ARG A 612 -24.90 -10.92 -3.75
C ARG A 612 -25.08 -11.32 -5.22
N GLU A 613 -25.60 -10.38 -6.01
CA GLU A 613 -25.85 -10.55 -7.44
C GLU A 613 -24.56 -10.62 -8.27
N ALA A 614 -24.63 -11.34 -9.39
CA ALA A 614 -23.57 -11.46 -10.37
C ALA A 614 -23.09 -10.08 -10.86
N GLY A 615 -21.78 -9.92 -10.96
CA GLY A 615 -21.17 -8.70 -11.46
C GLY A 615 -21.07 -7.54 -10.45
N LYS A 616 -21.77 -7.61 -9.30
CA LYS A 616 -21.65 -6.61 -8.23
C LYS A 616 -20.27 -6.68 -7.57
N PRO A 617 -19.69 -5.55 -7.13
CA PRO A 617 -18.43 -5.53 -6.39
C PRO A 617 -18.46 -6.47 -5.19
N LEU A 618 -17.29 -7.03 -4.85
CA LEU A 618 -17.04 -7.62 -3.54
C LEU A 618 -16.79 -6.50 -2.52
N ALA A 619 -16.90 -6.79 -1.23
CA ALA A 619 -16.48 -5.86 -0.18
C ALA A 619 -14.96 -5.53 -0.25
N PRO A 620 -14.55 -4.30 0.06
CA PRO A 620 -13.13 -3.93 0.09
C PRO A 620 -12.40 -4.54 1.31
N GLY A 621 -11.23 -5.12 1.10
CA GLY A 621 -10.41 -5.69 2.18
C GLY A 621 -11.16 -6.69 3.07
N ALA A 622 -11.21 -6.39 4.37
CA ALA A 622 -11.89 -7.15 5.42
C ALA A 622 -13.27 -6.58 5.81
N ASN A 623 -13.79 -5.64 5.02
CA ASN A 623 -15.10 -5.04 5.29
C ASN A 623 -16.23 -6.07 5.25
N PRO A 624 -17.29 -5.85 6.04
CA PRO A 624 -18.58 -6.52 5.84
C PRO A 624 -19.11 -6.40 4.41
N SER A 625 -19.93 -7.37 4.00
CA SER A 625 -20.59 -7.32 2.70
C SER A 625 -21.56 -6.12 2.64
N TYR A 626 -21.80 -5.59 1.44
CA TYR A 626 -22.67 -4.40 1.29
C TYR A 626 -24.05 -4.66 1.88
N ASN A 627 -24.53 -3.74 2.72
CA ASN A 627 -25.78 -3.82 3.49
C ASN A 627 -25.82 -4.92 4.57
N ALA A 628 -24.72 -5.62 4.88
CA ALA A 628 -24.69 -6.56 6.00
C ALA A 628 -24.80 -5.85 7.35
N GLU A 629 -24.16 -4.69 7.50
CA GLU A 629 -24.09 -3.95 8.76
C GLU A 629 -25.43 -3.31 9.11
N GLN A 630 -26.06 -3.78 10.19
CA GLN A 630 -27.35 -3.27 10.69
C GLN A 630 -27.26 -2.74 12.14
N ASN A 631 -26.17 -3.06 12.85
CA ASN A 631 -26.02 -2.82 14.29
C ASN A 631 -25.12 -1.62 14.67
N GLY A 632 -24.79 -0.75 13.72
CA GLY A 632 -23.96 0.45 13.98
C GLY A 632 -22.46 0.23 13.80
N LEU A 633 -21.69 1.32 13.92
CA LEU A 633 -20.24 1.34 13.70
C LEU A 633 -19.49 0.41 14.65
N LEU A 634 -19.82 0.43 15.94
CA LEU A 634 -19.14 -0.33 16.98
C LEU A 634 -19.32 -1.84 16.78
N ALA A 635 -20.49 -2.31 16.35
CA ALA A 635 -20.73 -3.71 16.05
C ALA A 635 -19.89 -4.20 14.85
N SER A 636 -19.80 -3.38 13.80
CA SER A 636 -18.96 -3.65 12.64
C SER A 636 -17.47 -3.70 13.00
N LEU A 637 -17.01 -2.71 13.77
CA LEU A 637 -15.65 -2.66 14.28
C LEU A 637 -15.35 -3.87 15.18
N ASN A 638 -16.25 -4.25 16.09
CA ASN A 638 -16.07 -5.43 16.94
C ASN A 638 -15.92 -6.72 16.12
N SER A 639 -16.74 -6.90 15.07
CA SER A 639 -16.64 -8.07 14.18
C SER A 639 -15.27 -8.15 13.52
N THR A 640 -14.78 -7.02 13.00
CA THR A 640 -13.47 -6.97 12.34
C THR A 640 -12.32 -7.16 13.34
N ALA A 641 -12.47 -6.68 14.57
CA ALA A 641 -11.47 -6.83 15.63
C ALA A 641 -11.27 -8.30 16.05
N LYS A 642 -12.26 -9.17 15.82
CA LYS A 642 -12.14 -10.62 16.07
C LYS A 642 -11.22 -11.33 15.08
N ILE A 643 -10.91 -10.73 13.93
CA ILE A 643 -10.01 -11.35 12.95
C ILE A 643 -8.58 -11.34 13.47
N ASN A 644 -8.02 -12.52 13.69
CA ASN A 644 -6.69 -12.68 14.26
C ASN A 644 -5.56 -12.29 13.28
N TYR A 645 -4.88 -11.18 13.59
CA TYR A 645 -3.73 -10.67 12.83
C TYR A 645 -2.57 -11.68 12.70
N ALA A 646 -2.41 -12.62 13.63
CA ALA A 646 -1.36 -13.64 13.53
C ALA A 646 -1.49 -14.53 12.29
N TYR A 647 -2.70 -14.69 11.75
CA TYR A 647 -2.96 -15.37 10.48
C TYR A 647 -2.92 -14.46 9.28
N ALA A 648 -2.97 -13.14 9.45
CA ALA A 648 -2.99 -12.14 8.37
C ALA A 648 -1.86 -11.10 8.53
N ARG A 649 -0.62 -11.55 8.76
CA ARG A 649 0.54 -10.67 9.04
C ARG A 649 0.91 -9.71 7.90
N ASP A 650 0.36 -9.87 6.69
CA ASP A 650 0.50 -8.87 5.61
C ASP A 650 -0.55 -7.74 5.70
N GLY A 651 -1.51 -7.84 6.63
CA GLY A 651 -2.44 -6.78 7.01
C GLY A 651 -3.92 -7.14 6.88
N ILE A 652 -4.77 -6.44 7.64
CA ILE A 652 -6.24 -6.56 7.61
C ILE A 652 -6.82 -5.18 7.34
N SER A 653 -7.26 -4.91 6.10
CA SER A 653 -7.76 -3.58 5.73
C SER A 653 -9.26 -3.43 6.02
N ASN A 654 -9.62 -2.58 6.97
CA ASN A 654 -10.99 -2.12 7.22
C ASN A 654 -11.21 -0.66 6.79
N THR A 655 -12.34 -0.34 6.16
CA THR A 655 -12.67 1.02 5.71
C THR A 655 -14.06 1.44 6.16
N GLN A 656 -14.12 2.41 7.07
CA GLN A 656 -15.40 2.88 7.61
C GLN A 656 -15.75 4.28 7.14
N THR A 657 -17.00 4.44 6.71
CA THR A 657 -17.60 5.73 6.41
C THR A 657 -18.60 6.08 7.50
N ILE A 658 -18.42 7.27 8.07
CA ILE A 658 -19.19 7.75 9.20
C ILE A 658 -19.80 9.09 8.83
N ASN A 659 -21.12 9.21 8.99
CA ASN A 659 -21.78 10.49 8.85
C ASN A 659 -21.33 11.40 10.01
N PRO A 660 -20.99 12.68 9.78
CA PRO A 660 -20.63 13.61 10.86
C PRO A 660 -21.62 13.62 12.03
N THR A 661 -22.92 13.46 11.77
CA THR A 661 -23.94 13.40 12.84
C THR A 661 -23.89 12.13 13.67
N GLY A 662 -23.36 11.03 13.11
CA GLY A 662 -23.15 9.77 13.82
C GLY A 662 -21.98 9.83 14.81
N LEU A 663 -21.02 10.74 14.60
CA LEU A 663 -19.93 10.98 15.55
C LEU A 663 -20.29 11.99 16.64
N GLY A 664 -21.11 13.00 16.36
CA GLY A 664 -21.42 14.04 17.34
C GLY A 664 -22.09 15.28 16.76
N LYS A 665 -22.66 16.11 17.65
CA LYS A 665 -23.39 17.33 17.26
C LYS A 665 -22.44 18.49 16.94
N ASP A 666 -21.35 18.60 17.69
CA ASP A 666 -20.31 19.63 17.57
C ASP A 666 -18.93 18.98 17.31
N GLU A 667 -17.97 19.82 16.93
CA GLU A 667 -16.62 19.41 16.55
C GLU A 667 -15.88 18.69 17.68
N ASP A 668 -15.86 19.27 18.88
CA ASP A 668 -15.17 18.70 20.05
C ASP A 668 -15.72 17.32 20.39
N THR A 669 -17.04 17.16 20.37
CA THR A 669 -17.70 15.86 20.59
C THR A 669 -17.33 14.84 19.52
N ARG A 670 -17.26 15.24 18.25
CA ARG A 670 -16.86 14.33 17.15
C ARG A 670 -15.42 13.87 17.30
N ILE A 671 -14.51 14.79 17.61
CA ILE A 671 -13.10 14.49 17.84
C ILE A 671 -12.95 13.53 19.02
N GLY A 672 -13.59 13.84 20.15
CA GLY A 672 -13.57 12.99 21.34
C GLY A 672 -14.13 11.59 21.09
N ASN A 673 -15.26 11.48 20.38
CA ASN A 673 -15.87 10.20 20.06
C ASN A 673 -15.02 9.38 19.09
N LEU A 674 -14.47 9.99 18.02
CA LEU A 674 -13.58 9.27 17.11
C LEU A 674 -12.34 8.74 17.84
N ARG A 675 -11.73 9.56 18.70
CA ARG A 675 -10.59 9.13 19.54
C ARG A 675 -10.96 7.92 20.41
N ASN A 676 -12.11 7.96 21.07
CA ASN A 676 -12.57 6.85 21.92
C ASN A 676 -12.89 5.58 21.09
N VAL A 677 -13.42 5.73 19.87
CA VAL A 677 -13.62 4.62 18.93
C VAL A 677 -12.28 4.00 18.54
N LEU A 678 -11.27 4.80 18.22
CA LEU A 678 -9.92 4.32 17.90
C LEU A 678 -9.29 3.58 19.08
N ASP A 679 -9.38 4.13 20.30
CA ASP A 679 -8.91 3.48 21.52
C ASP A 679 -9.57 2.11 21.75
N GLY A 680 -10.90 2.06 21.65
CA GLY A 680 -11.67 0.83 21.83
C GLY A 680 -11.38 -0.22 20.74
N TYR A 681 -11.21 0.21 19.49
CA TYR A 681 -10.95 -0.69 18.37
C TYR A 681 -9.56 -1.32 18.45
N PHE A 682 -8.52 -0.51 18.68
CA PHE A 682 -7.14 -0.98 18.70
C PHE A 682 -6.78 -1.73 19.99
N SER A 683 -7.38 -1.37 21.14
CA SER A 683 -7.20 -2.13 22.38
C SER A 683 -7.78 -3.55 22.32
N LYS A 684 -8.74 -3.80 21.40
CA LYS A 684 -9.30 -5.14 21.13
C LYS A 684 -8.47 -5.97 20.14
N GLY A 685 -7.29 -5.50 19.72
CA GLY A 685 -6.42 -6.25 18.82
C GLY A 685 -6.81 -6.14 17.34
N ALA A 686 -7.63 -5.16 16.96
CA ALA A 686 -7.85 -4.86 15.55
C ALA A 686 -6.60 -4.26 14.90
N TYR A 687 -6.40 -4.47 13.60
CA TYR A 687 -5.13 -4.11 12.95
C TYR A 687 -5.12 -2.72 12.28
N HIS A 688 -6.09 -2.40 11.42
CA HIS A 688 -6.08 -1.17 10.63
C HIS A 688 -7.47 -0.57 10.48
N LEU A 689 -7.55 0.77 10.42
CA LEU A 689 -8.77 1.50 10.11
C LEU A 689 -8.52 2.68 9.15
N ASN A 690 -9.24 2.68 8.02
CA ASN A 690 -9.50 3.90 7.27
C ASN A 690 -10.74 4.59 7.82
N VAL A 691 -10.63 5.91 8.01
CA VAL A 691 -11.72 6.74 8.53
C VAL A 691 -12.12 7.75 7.48
N ASN A 692 -13.39 7.68 7.06
CA ASN A 692 -14.05 8.64 6.20
C ASN A 692 -15.16 9.35 6.99
N VAL A 693 -15.17 10.68 6.97
CA VAL A 693 -16.18 11.49 7.68
C VAL A 693 -16.83 12.48 6.72
N PHE A 694 -17.94 12.07 6.11
CA PHE A 694 -18.72 12.90 5.19
C PHE A 694 -20.18 12.43 5.09
N SER A 695 -21.05 13.26 4.52
CA SER A 695 -22.42 12.87 4.19
C SER A 695 -22.51 12.29 2.78
N ASN A 696 -23.49 11.40 2.57
CA ASN A 696 -23.82 10.91 1.23
C ASN A 696 -24.22 12.05 0.28
N ASP A 697 -24.84 13.11 0.80
CA ASP A 697 -25.22 14.29 0.00
C ASP A 697 -23.99 15.03 -0.53
N LEU A 698 -22.92 15.16 0.28
CA LEU A 698 -21.66 15.74 -0.18
C LEU A 698 -21.06 14.93 -1.34
N LEU A 699 -21.03 13.60 -1.21
CA LEU A 699 -20.52 12.74 -2.27
C LEU A 699 -21.38 12.85 -3.54
N ARG A 700 -22.70 12.89 -3.42
CA ARG A 700 -23.60 13.07 -4.58
C ARG A 700 -23.37 14.41 -5.27
N ASP A 701 -23.21 15.49 -4.52
CA ASP A 701 -22.89 16.80 -5.11
C ASP A 701 -21.51 16.78 -5.79
N ALA A 702 -20.51 16.14 -5.16
CA ALA A 702 -19.19 16.01 -5.75
C ALA A 702 -19.13 15.14 -7.01
N MET A 703 -20.06 14.18 -7.16
CA MET A 703 -20.20 13.38 -8.38
C MET A 703 -20.74 14.20 -9.56
N GLU A 704 -21.66 15.13 -9.29
CA GLU A 704 -22.26 15.98 -10.33
C GLU A 704 -21.45 17.26 -10.58
N ASN A 705 -20.75 17.76 -9.57
CA ASN A 705 -19.97 19.00 -9.59
C ASN A 705 -18.49 18.77 -9.18
N PRO A 706 -17.71 17.93 -9.89
CA PRO A 706 -16.37 17.52 -9.46
C PRO A 706 -15.38 18.69 -9.31
N MET A 707 -15.51 19.73 -10.12
CA MET A 707 -14.63 20.92 -10.06
C MET A 707 -14.88 21.81 -8.84
N LYS A 708 -16.03 21.67 -8.17
CA LYS A 708 -16.30 22.33 -6.88
C LYS A 708 -15.51 21.70 -5.74
N TYR A 709 -15.04 20.46 -5.92
CA TYR A 709 -14.38 19.65 -4.90
C TYR A 709 -13.04 19.08 -5.40
N PRO A 710 -12.11 19.92 -5.89
CA PRO A 710 -10.91 19.46 -6.60
C PRO A 710 -9.96 18.62 -5.74
N ASN A 711 -10.03 18.77 -4.42
CA ASN A 711 -9.19 18.06 -3.45
C ASN A 711 -10.01 17.19 -2.48
N LEU A 712 -11.30 16.96 -2.72
CA LEU A 712 -12.08 16.04 -1.89
C LEU A 712 -11.45 14.65 -1.98
N THR A 713 -10.91 14.22 -0.85
CA THR A 713 -10.13 12.99 -0.72
C THR A 713 -10.92 11.98 0.09
N ILE A 714 -10.85 10.72 -0.30
CA ILE A 714 -11.59 9.62 0.32
C ILE A 714 -10.70 8.39 0.46
N ARG A 715 -10.79 7.69 1.58
CA ARG A 715 -10.18 6.37 1.81
C ARG A 715 -11.03 5.28 1.16
N VAL A 716 -10.41 4.41 0.35
CA VAL A 716 -11.17 3.40 -0.44
C VAL A 716 -10.80 1.95 -0.13
N SER A 717 -9.54 1.61 0.13
CA SER A 717 -9.14 0.22 0.43
C SER A 717 -7.69 0.15 0.91
N GLY A 718 -7.38 0.86 2.00
CA GLY A 718 -6.02 0.99 2.55
C GLY A 718 -5.18 2.11 1.94
N TYR A 719 -5.82 2.98 1.16
CA TYR A 719 -5.23 4.19 0.58
C TYR A 719 -6.33 5.21 0.26
N ALA A 720 -5.91 6.43 -0.02
CA ALA A 720 -6.78 7.53 -0.38
C ALA A 720 -6.75 7.82 -1.89
N VAL A 721 -7.82 8.42 -2.39
CA VAL A 721 -7.93 8.93 -3.77
C VAL A 721 -8.65 10.27 -3.75
N LYS A 722 -8.40 11.11 -4.75
CA LYS A 722 -9.31 12.21 -5.03
C LYS A 722 -10.60 11.63 -5.60
N PHE A 723 -11.73 12.02 -5.02
CA PHE A 723 -13.02 11.46 -5.42
C PHE A 723 -13.38 11.76 -6.88
N ARG A 724 -12.93 12.91 -7.40
CA ARG A 724 -13.10 13.26 -8.82
C ARG A 724 -12.33 12.34 -9.78
N ASP A 725 -11.22 11.74 -9.32
CA ASP A 725 -10.35 10.90 -10.15
C ASP A 725 -10.86 9.45 -10.26
N LEU A 726 -11.92 9.11 -9.51
CA LEU A 726 -12.61 7.82 -9.62
C LEU A 726 -13.56 7.83 -10.83
N THR A 727 -13.69 6.68 -11.49
CA THR A 727 -14.73 6.50 -12.51
C THR A 727 -16.12 6.55 -11.87
N ARG A 728 -17.16 6.85 -12.66
CA ARG A 728 -18.55 6.87 -12.17
C ARG A 728 -18.94 5.58 -11.46
N GLU A 729 -18.50 4.44 -11.97
CA GLU A 729 -18.73 3.14 -11.36
C GLU A 729 -18.04 3.00 -10.00
N GLN A 730 -16.81 3.46 -9.87
CA GLN A 730 -16.07 3.44 -8.60
C GLN A 730 -16.66 4.43 -7.58
N GLN A 731 -17.17 5.57 -8.03
CA GLN A 731 -17.90 6.51 -7.17
C GLN A 731 -19.21 5.90 -6.66
N LEU A 732 -19.92 5.15 -7.51
CA LEU A 732 -21.12 4.41 -7.11
C LEU A 732 -20.79 3.27 -6.14
N ASP A 733 -19.67 2.56 -6.32
CA ASP A 733 -19.16 1.59 -5.34
C ASP A 733 -18.99 2.25 -3.97
N VAL A 734 -18.32 3.40 -3.91
CA VAL A 734 -18.15 4.17 -2.68
C VAL A 734 -19.49 4.50 -2.02
N LEU A 735 -20.48 4.97 -2.80
CA LEU A 735 -21.80 5.33 -2.27
C LEU A 735 -22.64 4.13 -1.81
N MET A 736 -22.38 2.93 -2.32
CA MET A 736 -23.07 1.70 -1.89
C MET A 736 -22.54 1.17 -0.57
N ARG A 737 -21.37 1.64 -0.11
CA ARG A 737 -20.80 1.24 1.18
C ARG A 737 -21.64 1.78 2.32
N THR A 738 -21.60 1.08 3.44
CA THR A 738 -22.25 1.51 4.67
C THR A 738 -21.74 2.88 5.10
N SER A 739 -22.66 3.80 5.34
CA SER A 739 -22.41 5.11 5.95
C SER A 739 -23.07 5.13 7.32
N HIS A 740 -22.31 4.91 8.38
CA HIS A 740 -22.84 4.84 9.74
C HIS A 740 -23.40 6.19 10.20
N ASP A 741 -24.69 6.21 10.54
CA ASP A 741 -25.39 7.36 11.12
C ASP A 741 -25.51 7.29 12.65
N ARG A 742 -25.07 6.17 13.24
CA ARG A 742 -24.99 5.90 14.67
C ARG A 742 -23.75 5.06 15.00
N MET A 743 -23.24 5.25 16.23
CA MET A 743 -22.20 4.40 16.82
C MET A 743 -22.68 2.97 17.00
#